data_AF-A0A2W4NXJ8-F1
#
_entry.id   AF-A0A2W4NXJ8-F1
#
_cell.length_a   1.000
_cell.length_b   1.000
_cell.length_c   1.000
_cell.angle_alpha   90.00
_cell.angle_beta   90.00
_cell.angle_gamma   90.00
#
_symmetry.space_group_name_H-M   'P 1'
#
loop_
_entity.id
_entity.type
_entity.pdbx_description
1 polymer ?
#
loop_
_entity_poly.entity_id
_entity_poly.type
_entity_poly.pdbx_seq_one_letter_code
_entity_poly.pdbx_strand_id
1 'polypeptide(L)'
;MDPDRLNLELEIDTSLNYSIRERIGNVPYRPPSTMSFEQFNQYQERSMLKDYWQTRSRALDGESAVSGRGFTPKIFISPVLDRIFGGSYIELIPRGMVTLDFGASFQRIENPAIPIRQQRSGGFEFDQQINMNVTGKIGEKLAVTANFDNNNSFDFQNNMKVEYTGYKEDILQKLEIGNVSLPLNNTLIQGAQNLFGVKGQLQFGKLNVTAIASTQRGKVSTIEIPGGSSGQGRPFEIIASNYDENRHFFLGHFFRENFRRWIAIPPQITSGVNITRVEVYILNRNNDTQTLRNVIGLMDLGEGNRVYNPNVQGRVPGSPNTNEANDLFDYVTGLNRSTDIDAQLASKGLTNGTDYEKITGARRLAPTEYTFHPQLGYITLTRKLQNDEALAVAYEYTYNGRVYKVGELSEDYSNLKDSEVIFLKLLRPRKIAIRDAQNVIIPTWDLMMKNIYTLNVNQLSQEGFQLRIIYRDDRTGIDNPQLQEGQFVRNRQLIEIFGLDKLNPVNDPQRDGNFDFVEGITINAANGLIIFPYLEPFRDALREAFQPEPNRDQLIEKYSYDTLYRTTKAEAELFSTKNKFFLVGTYSAGSSKEILIPGFGVTPGSVRVYAGGIPLLENSQFTVDYTFGKVTILDESILSSGKNITIDYEQSDPFAFQTRTLLGTRFDYTVNDDINVGSTVLYYNERPLISRNQIGTEPARNLMYGLDFNINKESRLLTKLVDAIPILQTKEQSSINFSGEFAQLLPGTSNVIDGEGTAYLDDFENTATPYSLMSPQSWKLGSVPKTEDSRFDPSGGANTIEAGYKRAKIAWYMIDNLFYRSGSGGSVSKPGHLGPITNHY
;
A
#
# COMPACT_ATOMS: atom_id res chain seq x y z
N MET A 1 35.45 47.67 -35.04
CA MET A 1 34.72 47.04 -36.17
C MET A 1 33.74 46.09 -35.54
N ASP A 2 32.45 46.26 -35.88
CA ASP A 2 31.38 45.44 -35.35
C ASP A 2 31.43 44.05 -36.04
N PRO A 3 31.70 42.94 -35.32
CA PRO A 3 31.85 41.60 -35.92
C PRO A 3 30.57 41.07 -36.57
N ASP A 4 29.42 41.67 -36.24
CA ASP A 4 28.07 41.20 -36.60
C ASP A 4 27.72 41.36 -38.10
N ARG A 5 28.68 41.68 -38.97
CA ARG A 5 28.47 41.84 -40.42
C ARG A 5 29.27 40.89 -41.32
N LEU A 6 30.05 39.95 -40.74
CA LEU A 6 30.81 38.95 -41.50
C LEU A 6 29.98 37.66 -41.62
N ASN A 7 29.49 37.33 -42.81
CA ASN A 7 28.83 36.06 -43.11
C ASN A 7 29.84 35.08 -43.70
N LEU A 8 29.95 33.90 -43.10
CA LEU A 8 30.85 32.83 -43.53
C LEU A 8 30.04 31.74 -44.23
N GLU A 9 30.31 31.54 -45.52
CA GLU A 9 29.63 30.59 -46.41
C GLU A 9 30.63 29.46 -46.73
N LEU A 10 30.23 28.22 -46.45
CA LEU A 10 31.03 27.01 -46.64
C LEU A 10 30.46 26.19 -47.78
N GLU A 11 31.26 25.93 -48.82
CA GLU A 11 30.93 25.02 -49.91
C GLU A 11 31.96 23.89 -49.97
N ILE A 12 31.50 22.65 -50.21
CA ILE A 12 32.38 21.49 -50.37
C ILE A 12 32.58 21.23 -51.86
N ASP A 13 33.84 21.18 -52.30
CA ASP A 13 34.17 20.80 -53.68
C ASP A 13 34.24 19.26 -53.84
N THR A 14 34.10 18.79 -55.08
CA THR A 14 34.28 17.41 -55.56
C THR A 14 35.56 16.72 -55.07
N SER A 15 36.59 17.49 -54.71
CA SER A 15 37.86 17.00 -54.14
C SER A 15 37.87 16.90 -52.60
N LEU A 16 36.70 16.99 -51.93
CA LEU A 16 36.52 16.91 -50.46
C LEU A 16 37.22 18.03 -49.67
N ASN A 17 37.48 19.18 -50.30
CA ASN A 17 38.03 20.39 -49.66
C ASN A 17 36.90 21.38 -49.35
N TYR A 18 37.02 22.09 -48.22
CA TYR A 18 36.13 23.18 -47.84
C TYR A 18 36.58 24.48 -48.49
N SER A 19 35.70 25.10 -49.28
CA SER A 19 35.85 26.47 -49.78
C SER A 19 35.17 27.43 -48.81
N ILE A 20 35.97 28.26 -48.15
CA ILE A 20 35.50 29.24 -47.18
C ILE A 20 35.37 30.58 -47.87
N ARG A 21 34.14 31.10 -47.96
CA ARG A 21 33.84 32.44 -48.47
C ARG A 21 33.40 33.33 -47.33
N GLU A 22 34.13 34.41 -47.11
CA GLU A 22 33.73 35.43 -46.12
C GLU A 22 33.18 36.65 -46.86
N ARG A 23 31.99 37.08 -46.48
CA ARG A 23 31.27 38.18 -47.15
C ARG A 23 30.85 39.22 -46.11
N ILE A 24 30.92 40.49 -46.50
CA ILE A 24 30.27 41.59 -45.77
C ILE A 24 29.08 42.05 -46.61
N GLY A 25 27.87 41.72 -46.17
CA GLY A 25 26.69 41.79 -47.02
C GLY A 25 26.84 40.87 -48.24
N ASN A 26 26.74 41.43 -49.45
CA ASN A 26 26.91 40.67 -50.70
C ASN A 26 28.35 40.69 -51.26
N VAL A 27 29.26 41.47 -50.66
CA VAL A 27 30.61 41.67 -51.18
C VAL A 27 31.59 40.69 -50.52
N PRO A 28 32.41 39.94 -51.29
CA PRO A 28 33.44 39.09 -50.71
C PRO A 28 34.46 39.95 -49.96
N TYR A 29 34.66 39.66 -48.68
CA TYR A 29 35.62 40.33 -47.80
C TYR A 29 37.06 39.98 -48.21
N ARG A 30 37.29 38.74 -48.64
CA ARG A 30 38.58 38.24 -49.14
C ARG A 30 38.38 37.12 -50.17
N PRO A 31 39.41 36.80 -50.99
CA PRO A 31 39.35 35.66 -51.90
C PRO A 31 39.02 34.36 -51.15
N PRO A 32 38.25 33.43 -51.77
CA PRO A 32 37.92 32.16 -51.15
C PRO A 32 39.17 31.39 -50.77
N SER A 33 39.23 30.90 -49.53
CA SER A 33 40.32 30.04 -49.07
C SER A 33 39.86 28.59 -49.06
N THR A 34 40.65 27.69 -49.63
CA THR A 34 40.38 26.25 -49.60
C THR A 34 41.20 25.58 -48.51
N MET A 35 40.56 24.73 -47.71
CA MET A 35 41.20 23.94 -46.66
C MET A 35 40.81 22.48 -46.80
N SER A 36 41.73 21.55 -46.52
CA SER A 36 41.32 20.16 -46.30
C SER A 36 40.48 20.06 -45.02
N PHE A 37 39.65 19.02 -44.88
CA PHE A 37 38.88 18.80 -43.66
C PHE A 37 39.77 18.82 -42.40
N GLU A 38 40.95 18.20 -42.45
CA GLU A 38 41.86 18.14 -41.32
C GLU A 38 42.44 19.52 -40.95
N GLN A 39 42.77 20.34 -41.95
CA GLN A 39 43.20 21.72 -41.73
C GLN A 39 42.08 22.60 -41.17
N PHE A 40 40.85 22.42 -41.67
CA PHE A 40 39.68 23.14 -41.20
C PHE A 40 39.32 22.76 -39.75
N ASN A 41 39.35 21.45 -39.43
CA ASN A 41 39.11 20.96 -38.08
C ASN A 41 40.16 21.49 -37.09
N GLN A 42 41.45 21.42 -37.43
CA GLN A 42 42.52 21.98 -36.58
C GLN A 42 42.38 23.50 -36.40
N TYR A 43 41.99 24.22 -37.45
CA TYR A 43 41.71 25.66 -37.36
C TYR A 43 40.55 25.94 -36.41
N GLN A 44 39.47 25.17 -36.51
CA GLN A 44 38.30 25.31 -35.66
C GLN A 44 38.62 24.97 -34.19
N GLU A 45 39.31 23.86 -33.92
CA GLU A 45 39.75 23.46 -32.57
C GLU A 45 40.57 24.56 -31.91
N ARG A 46 41.52 25.15 -32.64
CA ARG A 46 42.31 26.30 -32.15
C ARG A 46 41.43 27.52 -31.85
N SER A 47 40.44 27.81 -32.70
CA SER A 47 39.51 28.90 -32.47
C SER A 47 38.62 28.66 -31.25
N MET A 48 38.08 27.44 -31.09
CA MET A 48 37.28 27.06 -29.93
C MET A 48 38.09 27.13 -28.64
N LEU A 49 39.32 26.62 -28.63
CA LEU A 49 40.23 26.73 -27.48
C LEU A 49 40.50 28.19 -27.12
N LYS A 50 40.76 29.03 -28.12
CA LYS A 50 41.00 30.46 -27.91
C LYS A 50 39.78 31.15 -27.30
N ASP A 51 38.58 30.92 -27.84
CA ASP A 51 37.33 31.50 -27.33
C ASP A 51 36.98 30.97 -25.93
N TYR A 52 37.22 29.68 -25.67
CA TYR A 52 37.08 29.09 -24.34
C TYR A 52 37.97 29.79 -23.32
N TRP A 53 39.27 29.95 -23.62
CA TRP A 53 40.22 30.63 -22.74
C TRP A 53 39.91 32.12 -22.57
N GLN A 54 39.46 32.81 -23.63
CA GLN A 54 39.01 34.20 -23.54
C GLN A 54 37.77 34.35 -22.66
N THR A 55 36.78 33.46 -22.80
CA THR A 55 35.56 33.47 -21.99
C THR A 55 35.88 33.15 -20.52
N ARG A 56 36.76 32.18 -20.27
CA ARG A 56 37.22 31.82 -18.92
C ARG A 56 38.05 32.92 -18.26
N SER A 57 38.89 33.63 -19.02
CA SER A 57 39.64 34.80 -18.55
C SER A 57 38.69 35.93 -18.15
N ARG A 58 37.67 36.24 -18.97
CA ARG A 58 36.66 37.25 -18.65
C ARG A 58 35.84 36.90 -17.41
N ALA A 59 35.59 35.61 -17.17
CA ALA A 59 34.91 35.13 -15.97
C ALA A 59 35.77 35.25 -14.68
N LEU A 60 37.11 35.29 -14.80
CA LEU A 60 38.04 35.49 -13.67
C LEU A 60 38.24 36.97 -13.31
N ASP A 61 38.06 37.90 -14.27
CA ASP A 61 38.25 39.35 -14.10
C ASP A 61 37.06 40.08 -13.42
N GLY A 62 36.08 39.36 -12.88
CA GLY A 62 35.06 39.92 -11.98
C GLY A 62 33.94 40.72 -12.63
N GLU A 63 33.88 40.82 -13.96
CA GLU A 63 32.63 41.23 -14.65
C GLU A 63 31.63 40.07 -14.60
N SER A 64 30.48 40.33 -13.96
CA SER A 64 29.39 39.40 -13.61
C SER A 64 29.27 38.12 -14.46
N ALA A 65 29.40 36.97 -13.78
CA ALA A 65 29.12 35.62 -14.26
C ALA A 65 27.63 35.33 -14.58
N VAL A 66 26.81 36.35 -14.89
CA VAL A 66 25.35 36.24 -15.02
C VAL A 66 24.84 36.54 -16.45
N SER A 67 25.68 37.03 -17.37
CA SER A 67 25.29 37.02 -18.80
C SER A 67 25.72 35.73 -19.47
N GLY A 68 24.94 34.67 -19.28
CA GLY A 68 25.09 33.36 -19.92
C GLY A 68 24.93 33.43 -21.45
N ARG A 69 25.95 33.90 -22.17
CA ARG A 69 26.11 33.55 -23.58
C ARG A 69 26.60 32.11 -23.62
N GLY A 70 25.66 31.18 -23.74
CA GLY A 70 25.93 29.76 -23.88
C GLY A 70 26.93 29.52 -25.02
N PHE A 71 28.04 28.87 -24.69
CA PHE A 71 28.93 28.31 -25.69
C PHE A 71 28.23 27.11 -26.32
N THR A 72 27.64 27.30 -27.50
CA THR A 72 27.11 26.22 -28.34
C THR A 72 28.12 25.92 -29.45
N PRO A 73 29.05 24.97 -29.25
CA PRO A 73 30.01 24.62 -30.28
C PRO A 73 29.29 23.93 -31.44
N LYS A 74 29.36 24.53 -32.63
CA LYS A 74 28.96 23.85 -33.87
C LYS A 74 30.16 23.05 -34.35
N ILE A 75 30.13 21.73 -34.17
CA ILE A 75 31.23 20.85 -34.61
C ILE A 75 30.92 20.42 -36.03
N PHE A 76 31.80 20.71 -36.99
CA PHE A 76 31.58 20.31 -38.38
C PHE A 76 31.99 18.84 -38.60
N ILE A 77 31.19 18.10 -39.35
CA ILE A 77 31.43 16.68 -39.63
C ILE A 77 32.14 16.46 -40.97
N SER A 78 32.77 15.29 -41.13
CA SER A 78 33.42 14.89 -42.38
C SER A 78 32.41 14.90 -43.55
N PRO A 79 32.81 15.28 -44.78
CA PRO A 79 31.93 15.29 -45.95
C PRO A 79 31.27 13.94 -46.26
N VAL A 80 31.87 12.82 -45.84
CA VAL A 80 31.30 11.48 -45.98
C VAL A 80 30.08 11.29 -45.08
N LEU A 81 30.11 11.87 -43.87
CA LEU A 81 29.00 11.83 -42.92
C LEU A 81 27.90 12.82 -43.29
N ASP A 82 28.25 13.97 -43.87
CA ASP A 82 27.28 14.95 -44.40
C ASP A 82 26.34 14.32 -45.44
N ARG A 83 26.88 13.50 -46.35
CA ARG A 83 26.08 12.75 -47.34
C ARG A 83 25.09 11.74 -46.71
N ILE A 84 25.38 11.23 -45.51
CA ILE A 84 24.55 10.25 -44.80
C ILE A 84 23.50 10.95 -43.92
N PHE A 85 23.86 12.06 -43.27
CA PHE A 85 23.03 12.72 -42.24
C PHE A 85 22.38 14.04 -42.68
N GLY A 86 22.69 14.54 -43.89
CA GLY A 86 22.02 15.68 -44.50
C GLY A 86 22.33 17.02 -43.84
N GLY A 87 23.58 17.28 -43.47
CA GLY A 87 23.98 18.55 -42.87
C GLY A 87 25.37 18.49 -42.26
N SER A 88 26.08 19.63 -42.30
CA SER A 88 27.51 19.67 -42.02
C SER A 88 27.89 19.88 -40.56
N TYR A 89 26.94 19.97 -39.62
CA TYR A 89 27.23 20.30 -38.21
C TYR A 89 26.46 19.47 -37.18
N ILE A 90 27.09 19.27 -36.03
CA ILE A 90 26.51 18.71 -34.81
C ILE A 90 26.15 19.88 -33.90
N GLU A 91 24.89 19.94 -33.48
CA GLU A 91 24.41 20.79 -32.41
C GLU A 91 24.08 19.90 -31.21
N LEU A 92 24.82 20.03 -30.12
CA LEU A 92 24.54 19.34 -28.86
C LEU A 92 24.37 20.39 -27.77
N ILE A 93 23.19 20.44 -27.16
CA ILE A 93 22.84 21.38 -26.10
C ILE A 93 22.63 20.59 -24.82
N PRO A 94 23.69 20.37 -24.01
CA PRO A 94 23.54 19.87 -22.66
C PRO A 94 23.00 21.00 -21.75
N ARG A 95 21.99 20.68 -20.96
CA ARG A 95 21.40 21.53 -19.92
C ARG A 95 21.36 20.75 -18.62
N GLY A 96 21.49 21.44 -17.49
CA GLY A 96 21.42 20.84 -16.17
C GLY A 96 22.69 21.08 -15.36
N MET A 97 22.85 20.30 -14.29
CA MET A 97 23.95 20.41 -13.33
C MET A 97 24.54 19.05 -13.02
N VAL A 98 25.86 19.05 -12.81
CA VAL A 98 26.59 17.90 -12.28
C VAL A 98 27.31 18.40 -11.03
N THR A 99 26.87 17.95 -9.87
CA THR A 99 27.56 18.17 -8.61
C THR A 99 28.30 16.89 -8.25
N LEU A 100 29.57 17.03 -7.87
CA LEU A 100 30.38 15.95 -7.33
C LEU A 100 30.83 16.38 -5.95
N ASP A 101 30.24 15.77 -4.94
CA ASP A 101 30.56 16.04 -3.55
C ASP A 101 31.57 14.99 -3.07
N PHE A 102 32.74 15.48 -2.73
CA PHE A 102 33.82 14.69 -2.14
C PHE A 102 33.94 15.08 -0.67
N GLY A 103 33.54 14.18 0.20
CA GLY A 103 33.59 14.33 1.64
C GLY A 103 34.48 13.28 2.27
N ALA A 104 34.88 13.54 3.51
CA ALA A 104 35.32 12.47 4.39
C ALA A 104 34.60 12.68 5.72
N SER A 105 33.70 11.77 6.05
CA SER A 105 32.94 11.82 7.28
C SER A 105 33.57 10.85 8.27
N PHE A 106 33.97 11.36 9.44
CA PHE A 106 34.50 10.57 10.54
C PHE A 106 33.68 10.87 11.78
N GLN A 107 33.05 9.84 12.31
CA GLN A 107 32.25 9.90 13.52
C GLN A 107 32.93 9.08 14.62
N ARG A 108 32.90 9.63 15.83
CA ARG A 108 33.22 8.87 17.03
C ARG A 108 32.01 8.85 17.95
N ILE A 109 31.51 7.66 18.25
CA ILE A 109 30.41 7.44 19.19
C ILE A 109 31.02 6.97 20.50
N GLU A 110 30.88 7.77 21.55
CA GLU A 110 31.36 7.44 22.90
C GLU A 110 30.35 6.55 23.65
N ASN A 111 29.90 5.47 23.02
CA ASN A 111 29.03 4.49 23.64
C ASN A 111 29.87 3.27 24.08
N PRO A 112 30.04 3.03 25.39
CA PRO A 112 30.83 1.92 25.90
C PRO A 112 30.24 0.54 25.59
N ALA A 113 28.96 0.45 25.20
CA ALA A 113 28.35 -0.80 24.76
C ALA A 113 28.83 -1.25 23.37
N ILE A 114 29.44 -0.35 22.59
CA ILE A 114 29.97 -0.62 21.25
C ILE A 114 31.47 -0.95 21.37
N PRO A 115 31.97 -1.99 20.68
CA PRO A 115 33.39 -2.27 20.50
C PRO A 115 34.23 -1.02 20.18
N ILE A 116 35.40 -0.84 20.80
CA ILE A 116 36.25 0.36 20.63
C ILE A 116 36.57 0.64 19.15
N ARG A 117 36.74 -0.42 18.35
CA ARG A 117 36.96 -0.29 16.90
C ARG A 117 35.73 0.26 16.17
N GLN A 118 34.53 -0.14 16.55
CA GLN A 118 33.27 0.31 15.94
C GLN A 118 32.80 1.67 16.49
N GLN A 119 33.31 2.11 17.64
CA GLN A 119 33.10 3.47 18.15
C GLN A 119 33.70 4.53 17.22
N ARG A 120 34.66 4.19 16.36
CA ARG A 120 35.20 5.07 15.34
C ARG A 120 34.81 4.54 13.97
N SER A 121 33.87 5.19 13.32
CA SER A 121 33.46 4.90 11.96
C SER A 121 33.78 6.09 11.07
N GLY A 122 34.22 5.83 9.86
CA GLY A 122 34.40 6.89 8.90
C GLY A 122 34.86 6.34 7.58
N GLY A 123 34.71 7.16 6.55
CA GLY A 123 34.97 6.77 5.19
C GLY A 123 35.07 7.98 4.30
N PHE A 124 35.53 7.71 3.09
CA PHE A 124 35.37 8.65 2.00
C PHE A 124 33.92 8.63 1.56
N GLU A 125 33.30 9.80 1.54
CA GLU A 125 31.96 10.02 1.06
C GLU A 125 32.07 10.59 -0.35
N PHE A 126 31.47 9.90 -1.31
CA PHE A 126 31.44 10.30 -2.70
C PHE A 126 30.01 10.29 -3.17
N ASP A 127 29.44 11.48 -3.25
CA ASP A 127 28.09 11.67 -3.73
C ASP A 127 28.15 12.38 -5.08
N GLN A 128 27.66 11.68 -6.09
CA GLN A 128 27.45 12.25 -7.40
C GLN A 128 25.99 12.68 -7.49
N GLN A 129 25.73 13.88 -7.99
CA GLN A 129 24.39 14.35 -8.36
C GLN A 129 24.44 14.83 -9.80
N ILE A 130 24.00 13.99 -10.72
CA ILE A 130 23.85 14.36 -12.14
C ILE A 130 22.37 14.61 -12.36
N ASN A 131 22.01 15.82 -12.76
CA ASN A 131 20.73 16.14 -13.39
C ASN A 131 21.04 16.78 -14.74
N MET A 132 20.91 16.01 -15.82
CA MET A 132 21.33 16.43 -17.16
C MET A 132 20.26 16.10 -18.20
N ASN A 133 19.88 17.12 -18.96
CA ASN A 133 19.08 17.01 -20.17
C ASN A 133 19.94 17.40 -21.38
N VAL A 134 20.20 16.44 -22.27
CA VAL A 134 20.95 16.65 -23.51
C VAL A 134 19.99 16.56 -24.67
N THR A 135 19.87 17.63 -25.44
CA THR A 135 19.17 17.62 -26.73
C THR A 135 20.16 17.98 -27.82
N GLY A 136 20.26 17.18 -28.87
CA GLY A 136 21.13 17.47 -29.99
C GLY A 136 20.60 16.99 -31.33
N LYS A 137 21.08 17.61 -32.40
CA LYS A 137 20.83 17.24 -33.79
C LYS A 137 22.17 17.10 -34.51
N ILE A 138 22.31 16.04 -35.29
CA ILE A 138 23.45 15.82 -36.19
C ILE A 138 22.92 15.89 -37.62
N GLY A 139 23.23 16.98 -38.32
CA GLY A 139 22.63 17.29 -39.61
C GLY A 139 21.11 17.46 -39.53
N GLU A 140 20.39 16.96 -40.53
CA GLU A 140 18.92 16.99 -40.60
C GLU A 140 18.28 15.65 -40.20
N LYS A 141 19.02 14.55 -40.26
CA LYS A 141 18.45 13.21 -40.10
C LYS A 141 18.55 12.62 -38.70
N LEU A 142 19.49 13.04 -37.85
CA LEU A 142 19.68 12.41 -36.54
C LEU A 142 19.37 13.38 -35.39
N ALA A 143 18.52 12.98 -34.46
CA ALA A 143 18.19 13.68 -33.24
C ALA A 143 18.52 12.80 -32.02
N VAL A 144 19.12 13.39 -30.99
CA VAL A 144 19.44 12.73 -29.72
C VAL A 144 18.76 13.51 -28.62
N THR A 145 17.99 12.82 -27.79
CA THR A 145 17.39 13.36 -26.57
C THR A 145 17.71 12.43 -25.42
N ALA A 146 18.44 12.90 -24.42
CA ALA A 146 18.76 12.14 -23.23
C ALA A 146 18.41 12.97 -21.99
N ASN A 147 17.64 12.40 -21.07
CA ASN A 147 17.39 12.93 -19.75
C ASN A 147 17.88 11.90 -18.73
N PHE A 148 18.84 12.31 -17.92
CA PHE A 148 19.43 11.48 -16.89
C PHE A 148 19.46 12.26 -15.58
N ASP A 149 18.80 11.70 -14.57
CA ASP A 149 18.91 12.15 -13.18
C ASP A 149 19.22 10.92 -12.31
N ASN A 150 20.31 10.99 -11.54
CA ASN A 150 20.69 9.88 -10.66
C ASN A 150 20.03 9.96 -9.26
N ASN A 151 19.31 11.05 -8.95
CA ASN A 151 18.41 11.13 -7.80
C ASN A 151 17.03 10.55 -8.10
N ASN A 152 16.74 10.21 -9.36
CA ASN A 152 15.52 9.49 -9.72
C ASN A 152 15.48 8.15 -8.98
N SER A 153 14.35 7.86 -8.32
CA SER A 153 14.20 6.61 -7.56
C SER A 153 14.14 5.37 -8.44
N PHE A 154 13.88 5.52 -9.75
CA PHE A 154 13.73 4.42 -10.68
C PHE A 154 14.33 4.69 -12.07
N ASP A 155 14.96 3.66 -12.65
CA ASP A 155 15.64 3.74 -13.96
C ASP A 155 14.72 4.08 -15.13
N PHE A 156 13.42 3.78 -15.05
CA PHE A 156 12.47 4.10 -16.12
C PHE A 156 12.23 5.60 -16.29
N GLN A 157 12.58 6.43 -15.30
CA GLN A 157 12.49 7.89 -15.37
C GLN A 157 13.63 8.49 -16.20
N ASN A 158 14.71 7.73 -16.38
CA ASN A 158 15.83 8.09 -17.23
C ASN A 158 15.51 7.73 -18.67
N ASN A 159 15.41 8.77 -19.51
CA ASN A 159 15.01 8.65 -20.90
C ASN A 159 16.21 8.85 -21.81
N MET A 160 16.40 7.97 -22.77
CA MET A 160 17.38 8.12 -23.84
C MET A 160 16.69 7.76 -25.14
N LYS A 161 16.67 8.68 -26.10
CA LYS A 161 16.12 8.44 -27.43
C LYS A 161 17.09 8.98 -28.47
N VAL A 162 17.53 8.10 -29.36
CA VAL A 162 18.25 8.45 -30.57
C VAL A 162 17.34 8.15 -31.73
N GLU A 163 17.05 9.15 -32.55
CA GLU A 163 16.08 9.08 -33.64
C GLU A 163 16.76 9.47 -34.94
N TYR A 164 16.79 8.55 -35.89
CA TYR A 164 17.10 8.81 -37.28
C TYR A 164 15.81 8.93 -38.09
N THR A 165 15.67 10.00 -38.86
CA THR A 165 14.54 10.24 -39.78
C THR A 165 15.08 10.36 -41.19
N GLY A 166 14.67 9.45 -42.07
CA GLY A 166 14.99 9.48 -43.48
C GLY A 166 14.20 10.56 -44.24
N TYR A 167 14.61 10.86 -45.46
CA TYR A 167 13.78 11.67 -46.35
C TYR A 167 12.59 10.84 -46.86
N LYS A 168 11.60 11.53 -47.44
CA LYS A 168 10.36 10.89 -47.92
C LYS A 168 10.64 9.78 -48.94
N GLU A 169 11.73 9.89 -49.68
CA GLU A 169 12.17 8.98 -50.73
C GLU A 169 13.03 7.81 -50.20
N ASP A 170 13.47 7.85 -48.94
CA ASP A 170 14.31 6.82 -48.34
C ASP A 170 13.47 5.58 -47.97
N ILE A 171 14.00 4.37 -48.17
CA ILE A 171 13.31 3.14 -47.72
C ILE A 171 13.20 3.13 -46.19
N LEU A 172 14.26 3.56 -45.48
CA LEU A 172 14.25 3.71 -44.03
C LEU A 172 13.67 5.07 -43.65
N GLN A 173 12.41 5.08 -43.27
CA GLN A 173 11.69 6.28 -42.85
C GLN A 173 12.11 6.71 -41.43
N LYS A 174 12.23 5.75 -40.51
CA LYS A 174 12.57 6.04 -39.12
C LYS A 174 13.37 4.93 -38.45
N LEU A 175 14.36 5.27 -37.63
CA LEU A 175 15.04 4.34 -36.73
C LEU A 175 15.19 5.00 -35.35
N GLU A 176 14.56 4.42 -34.35
CA GLU A 176 14.62 4.89 -32.96
C GLU A 176 15.40 3.88 -32.10
N ILE A 177 16.26 4.37 -31.22
CA ILE A 177 17.04 3.58 -30.25
C ILE A 177 16.88 4.18 -28.86
N GLY A 178 16.69 3.32 -27.86
CA GLY A 178 16.42 3.69 -26.46
C GLY A 178 14.92 3.63 -26.17
N ASN A 179 14.33 4.67 -25.57
CA ASN A 179 12.89 4.74 -25.31
C ASN A 179 12.10 4.80 -26.63
N VAL A 180 11.34 3.75 -26.87
CA VAL A 180 10.51 3.59 -28.07
C VAL A 180 9.08 3.23 -27.65
N SER A 181 8.14 3.42 -28.56
CA SER A 181 6.75 3.00 -28.39
C SER A 181 6.27 2.31 -29.66
N LEU A 182 5.36 1.34 -29.50
CA LEU A 182 4.68 0.67 -30.60
C LEU A 182 3.16 0.86 -30.45
N PRO A 183 2.63 2.07 -30.68
CA PRO A 183 1.18 2.24 -30.77
C PRO A 183 0.66 1.42 -31.96
N LEU A 184 -0.30 0.53 -31.69
CA LEU A 184 -1.01 -0.24 -32.71
C LEU A 184 -2.44 0.28 -32.82
N ASN A 185 -2.93 0.40 -34.06
CA ASN A 185 -4.29 0.87 -34.36
C ASN A 185 -5.36 -0.22 -34.18
N ASN A 186 -4.97 -1.38 -33.64
CA ASN A 186 -5.80 -2.57 -33.47
C ASN A 186 -6.31 -2.63 -32.01
N THR A 187 -7.57 -3.00 -31.81
CA THR A 187 -8.17 -3.12 -30.47
C THR A 187 -7.85 -4.47 -29.80
N LEU A 188 -7.67 -5.54 -30.59
CA LEU A 188 -7.36 -6.89 -30.12
C LEU A 188 -5.86 -7.09 -29.79
N ILE A 189 -4.95 -6.52 -30.59
CA ILE A 189 -3.51 -6.53 -30.31
C ILE A 189 -3.06 -5.15 -29.89
N GLN A 190 -2.86 -5.00 -28.58
CA GLN A 190 -2.42 -3.75 -27.98
C GLN A 190 -0.89 -3.71 -27.95
N GLY A 191 -0.32 -2.64 -28.49
CA GLY A 191 1.13 -2.42 -28.45
C GLY A 191 1.53 -1.58 -27.23
N ALA A 192 2.72 -1.86 -26.71
CA ALA A 192 3.24 -1.20 -25.51
C ALA A 192 3.78 0.21 -25.79
N GLN A 193 3.57 1.13 -24.84
CA GLN A 193 4.01 2.53 -24.96
C GLN A 193 5.37 2.77 -24.30
N ASN A 194 5.71 2.03 -23.23
CA ASN A 194 6.96 2.23 -22.49
C ASN A 194 7.96 1.09 -22.73
N LEU A 195 8.70 1.18 -23.84
CA LEU A 195 9.68 0.18 -24.27
C LEU A 195 11.08 0.78 -24.32
N PHE A 196 12.11 -0.03 -24.08
CA PHE A 196 13.50 0.34 -24.29
C PHE A 196 14.18 -0.63 -25.27
N GLY A 197 14.58 -0.14 -26.43
CA GLY A 197 15.17 -0.98 -27.46
C GLY A 197 15.34 -0.26 -28.79
N VAL A 198 15.15 -0.99 -29.88
CA VAL A 198 15.30 -0.49 -31.26
C VAL A 198 13.99 -0.65 -32.00
N LYS A 199 13.54 0.43 -32.67
CA LYS A 199 12.37 0.43 -33.55
C LYS A 199 12.74 0.96 -34.92
N GLY A 200 12.49 0.18 -35.97
CA GLY A 200 12.68 0.59 -37.36
C GLY A 200 11.35 0.72 -38.09
N GLN A 201 11.21 1.73 -38.93
CA GLN A 201 10.09 1.93 -39.85
C GLN A 201 10.64 2.01 -41.28
N LEU A 202 10.18 1.08 -42.11
CA LEU A 202 10.57 0.95 -43.51
C LEU A 202 9.33 1.18 -44.38
N GLN A 203 9.50 1.88 -45.51
CA GLN A 203 8.43 2.08 -46.49
C GLN A 203 8.85 1.51 -47.85
N PHE A 204 8.09 0.52 -48.33
CA PHE A 204 8.22 -0.10 -49.65
C PHE A 204 7.00 0.26 -50.50
N GLY A 205 7.01 1.45 -51.08
CA GLY A 205 5.87 1.98 -51.84
C GLY A 205 4.64 2.17 -50.95
N LYS A 206 3.64 1.29 -51.11
CA LYS A 206 2.37 1.27 -50.35
C LYS A 206 2.43 0.39 -49.08
N LEU A 207 3.54 -0.33 -48.86
CA LEU A 207 3.73 -1.19 -47.71
C LEU A 207 4.63 -0.49 -46.67
N ASN A 208 4.10 -0.20 -45.50
CA ASN A 208 4.88 0.24 -44.35
C ASN A 208 5.17 -0.96 -43.45
N VAL A 209 6.42 -1.13 -43.05
CA VAL A 209 6.88 -2.19 -42.16
C VAL A 209 7.48 -1.55 -40.92
N THR A 210 6.88 -1.80 -39.76
CA THR A 210 7.43 -1.39 -38.47
C THR A 210 7.98 -2.63 -37.77
N ALA A 211 9.25 -2.64 -37.39
CA ALA A 211 9.86 -3.70 -36.62
C ALA A 211 10.38 -3.15 -35.28
N ILE A 212 10.25 -3.93 -34.22
CA ILE A 212 10.71 -3.57 -32.88
C ILE A 212 11.44 -4.74 -32.21
N ALA A 213 12.52 -4.42 -31.52
CA ALA A 213 13.23 -5.34 -30.64
C ALA A 213 13.54 -4.58 -29.34
N SER A 214 12.83 -4.90 -28.26
CA SER A 214 12.83 -4.08 -27.05
C SER A 214 12.63 -4.87 -25.78
N THR A 215 12.91 -4.24 -24.65
CA THR A 215 12.44 -4.67 -23.35
C THR A 215 11.27 -3.80 -22.91
N GLN A 216 10.22 -4.43 -22.39
CA GLN A 216 9.06 -3.73 -21.84
C GLN A 216 9.33 -3.34 -20.39
N ARG A 217 9.18 -2.04 -20.09
CA ARG A 217 9.39 -1.49 -18.73
C ARG A 217 8.08 -1.28 -17.96
N GLY A 218 6.96 -1.24 -18.67
CA GLY A 218 5.63 -1.14 -18.09
C GLY A 218 4.96 -2.49 -17.81
N LYS A 219 3.90 -2.45 -17.01
CA LYS A 219 2.93 -3.53 -16.83
C LYS A 219 1.56 -3.01 -17.24
N VAL A 220 0.85 -3.77 -18.08
CA VAL A 220 -0.56 -3.49 -18.38
C VAL A 220 -1.41 -4.00 -17.21
N SER A 221 -2.37 -3.20 -16.76
CA SER A 221 -3.28 -3.53 -15.68
C SER A 221 -4.67 -3.02 -16.02
N THR A 222 -5.68 -3.72 -15.49
CA THR A 222 -7.09 -3.42 -15.75
C THR A 222 -7.80 -3.26 -14.41
N ILE A 223 -8.62 -2.22 -14.29
CA ILE A 223 -9.58 -2.04 -13.19
C ILE A 223 -10.97 -2.22 -13.77
N GLU A 224 -11.76 -3.09 -13.16
CA GLU A 224 -13.19 -3.18 -13.44
C GLU A 224 -13.97 -2.58 -12.29
N ILE A 225 -14.84 -1.62 -12.62
CA ILE A 225 -15.74 -0.97 -11.69
C ILE A 225 -17.15 -1.42 -12.08
N PRO A 226 -17.76 -2.31 -11.30
CA PRO A 226 -19.11 -2.76 -11.59
C PRO A 226 -20.08 -1.57 -11.54
N GLY A 227 -20.92 -1.47 -12.56
CA GLY A 227 -22.01 -0.51 -12.60
C GLY A 227 -23.18 -1.05 -11.78
N GLY A 228 -23.50 -0.36 -10.68
CA GLY A 228 -24.69 -0.64 -9.89
C GLY A 228 -25.85 0.26 -10.29
N SER A 229 -27.09 -0.20 -10.10
CA SER A 229 -28.31 0.62 -10.21
C SER A 229 -28.40 1.73 -9.15
N SER A 230 -27.37 1.87 -8.30
CA SER A 230 -27.31 2.80 -7.15
C SER A 230 -25.92 3.44 -6.96
N GLY A 231 -25.05 3.39 -7.97
CA GLY A 231 -23.75 4.08 -7.98
C GLY A 231 -22.51 3.17 -7.96
N GLN A 232 -21.34 3.81 -8.20
CA GLN A 232 -20.00 3.21 -8.24
C GLN A 232 -19.50 2.86 -6.83
N GLY A 233 -19.95 1.73 -6.28
CA GLY A 233 -19.45 1.22 -5.01
C GLY A 233 -18.18 0.40 -5.18
N ARG A 234 -17.17 0.61 -4.33
CA ARG A 234 -15.99 -0.27 -4.21
C ARG A 234 -16.44 -1.60 -3.58
N PRO A 235 -16.13 -2.76 -4.20
CA PRO A 235 -16.48 -4.04 -3.61
C PRO A 235 -15.64 -4.32 -2.37
N PHE A 236 -16.21 -5.06 -1.42
CA PHE A 236 -15.50 -5.62 -0.28
C PHE A 236 -15.93 -7.06 -0.01
N GLU A 237 -14.99 -7.85 0.49
CA GLU A 237 -15.21 -9.19 1.02
C GLU A 237 -14.44 -9.31 2.34
N ILE A 238 -15.13 -9.64 3.43
CA ILE A 238 -14.54 -9.82 4.75
C ILE A 238 -15.01 -11.16 5.30
N ILE A 239 -14.08 -12.06 5.61
CA ILE A 239 -14.40 -13.34 6.27
C ILE A 239 -14.79 -13.12 7.74
N ALA A 240 -15.71 -13.92 8.27
CA ALA A 240 -16.25 -13.76 9.62
C ALA A 240 -15.18 -13.83 10.72
N SER A 241 -14.10 -14.61 10.55
CA SER A 241 -12.98 -14.60 11.50
C SER A 241 -12.25 -13.25 11.57
N ASN A 242 -12.34 -12.43 10.52
CA ASN A 242 -11.63 -11.17 10.39
C ASN A 242 -12.38 -9.98 11.03
N TYR A 243 -12.86 -10.15 12.27
CA TYR A 243 -13.39 -9.05 13.07
C TYR A 243 -12.27 -8.07 13.49
N ASP A 244 -12.64 -6.84 13.85
CA ASP A 244 -11.70 -5.78 14.25
C ASP A 244 -11.23 -5.99 15.71
N GLU A 245 -10.27 -6.89 15.89
CA GLU A 245 -9.77 -7.31 17.20
C GLU A 245 -8.99 -6.22 17.95
N ASN A 246 -9.02 -6.27 19.28
CA ASN A 246 -8.25 -5.39 20.18
C ASN A 246 -8.54 -3.87 20.01
N ARG A 247 -9.73 -3.49 19.52
CA ARG A 247 -10.19 -2.08 19.43
C ARG A 247 -11.46 -1.76 20.20
N HIS A 248 -12.40 -2.70 20.23
CA HIS A 248 -13.75 -2.46 20.73
C HIS A 248 -14.00 -3.23 22.02
N PHE A 249 -14.38 -2.53 23.09
CA PHE A 249 -14.55 -3.13 24.41
C PHE A 249 -15.79 -2.60 25.12
N PHE A 250 -16.61 -3.49 25.67
CA PHE A 250 -17.64 -3.10 26.63
C PHE A 250 -16.99 -2.54 27.90
N LEU A 251 -17.63 -1.55 28.51
CA LEU A 251 -17.17 -0.94 29.76
C LEU A 251 -17.35 -1.87 30.99
N GLY A 252 -18.13 -2.93 30.86
CA GLY A 252 -18.42 -3.89 31.93
C GLY A 252 -19.50 -4.90 31.51
N HIS A 253 -19.71 -5.93 32.32
CA HIS A 253 -20.66 -7.00 31.98
C HIS A 253 -22.11 -6.54 31.99
N PHE A 254 -22.49 -5.51 32.77
CA PHE A 254 -23.84 -4.94 32.71
C PHE A 254 -24.18 -4.47 31.29
N PHE A 255 -23.28 -3.74 30.65
CA PHE A 255 -23.50 -3.23 29.29
C PHE A 255 -23.55 -4.38 28.28
N ARG A 256 -22.61 -5.33 28.37
CA ARG A 256 -22.56 -6.51 27.52
C ARG A 256 -23.84 -7.34 27.61
N GLU A 257 -24.28 -7.69 28.81
CA GLU A 257 -25.44 -8.57 29.04
C GLU A 257 -26.76 -7.91 28.58
N ASN A 258 -26.84 -6.58 28.63
CA ASN A 258 -28.01 -5.83 28.20
C ASN A 258 -27.99 -5.39 26.73
N PHE A 259 -26.81 -5.40 26.08
CA PHE A 259 -26.60 -4.91 24.72
C PHE A 259 -27.67 -5.38 23.74
N ARG A 260 -27.86 -6.71 23.66
CA ARG A 260 -28.83 -7.33 22.74
C ARG A 260 -30.27 -6.88 23.00
N ARG A 261 -30.66 -6.73 24.27
CA ARG A 261 -32.00 -6.28 24.65
C ARG A 261 -32.20 -4.81 24.24
N TRP A 262 -31.19 -3.97 24.46
CA TRP A 262 -31.28 -2.54 24.16
C TRP A 262 -31.41 -2.23 22.67
N ILE A 263 -30.85 -3.07 21.80
CA ILE A 263 -30.91 -2.93 20.33
C ILE A 263 -31.92 -3.88 19.65
N ALA A 264 -32.83 -4.48 20.43
CA ALA A 264 -33.76 -5.48 19.90
C ALA A 264 -34.71 -4.91 18.83
N ILE A 265 -35.08 -3.63 18.94
CA ILE A 265 -36.08 -2.93 18.13
C ILE A 265 -35.42 -1.71 17.44
N PRO A 266 -34.58 -1.91 16.41
CA PRO A 266 -34.09 -0.78 15.63
C PRO A 266 -35.26 -0.01 14.99
N PRO A 267 -35.12 1.29 14.68
CA PRO A 267 -33.92 2.12 14.86
C PRO A 267 -33.73 2.69 16.27
N GLN A 268 -34.57 2.30 17.25
CA GLN A 268 -34.53 2.85 18.60
C GLN A 268 -33.64 2.03 19.55
N ILE A 269 -32.84 2.73 20.35
CA ILE A 269 -32.08 2.12 21.45
C ILE A 269 -32.91 2.26 22.73
N THR A 270 -33.34 1.13 23.31
CA THR A 270 -34.21 1.08 24.50
C THR A 270 -33.44 1.15 25.83
N SER A 271 -32.20 1.65 25.78
CA SER A 271 -31.34 1.79 26.94
C SER A 271 -31.74 3.00 27.80
N GLY A 272 -31.85 2.78 29.12
CA GLY A 272 -31.97 3.86 30.10
C GLY A 272 -30.62 4.42 30.55
N VAL A 273 -29.52 4.03 29.91
CA VAL A 273 -28.14 4.45 30.21
C VAL A 273 -27.79 5.72 29.45
N ASN A 274 -27.10 6.63 30.13
CA ASN A 274 -26.36 7.72 29.49
C ASN A 274 -25.00 7.87 30.16
N ILE A 275 -23.93 7.52 29.45
CA ILE A 275 -22.54 7.66 29.94
C ILE A 275 -22.09 9.10 29.73
N THR A 276 -21.67 9.74 30.82
CA THR A 276 -21.28 11.15 30.84
C THR A 276 -19.79 11.33 30.66
N ARG A 277 -18.97 10.42 31.22
CA ARG A 277 -17.52 10.52 31.23
C ARG A 277 -16.88 9.14 31.20
N VAL A 278 -15.82 9.01 30.41
CA VAL A 278 -14.93 7.86 30.38
C VAL A 278 -13.49 8.39 30.43
N GLU A 279 -12.63 7.76 31.23
CA GLU A 279 -11.19 7.96 31.20
C GLU A 279 -10.53 6.61 30.90
N VAL A 280 -9.65 6.59 29.89
CA VAL A 280 -9.00 5.37 29.40
C VAL A 280 -7.50 5.46 29.62
N TYR A 281 -6.91 4.40 30.15
CA TYR A 281 -5.49 4.33 30.50
C TYR A 281 -4.81 3.15 29.82
N ILE A 282 -3.63 3.42 29.27
CA ILE A 282 -2.75 2.43 28.63
C ILE A 282 -1.31 2.65 29.07
N LEU A 283 -0.44 1.67 28.81
CA LEU A 283 1.00 1.81 29.02
C LEU A 283 1.55 2.95 28.16
N ASN A 284 2.31 3.85 28.77
CA ASN A 284 2.99 4.88 28.02
C ASN A 284 4.27 4.33 27.37
N ARG A 285 4.30 4.33 26.04
CA ARG A 285 5.49 3.98 25.25
C ARG A 285 6.19 5.18 24.65
N ASN A 286 5.47 6.29 24.58
CA ASN A 286 6.00 7.54 24.06
C ASN A 286 6.55 8.32 25.26
N ASN A 287 7.45 9.26 25.04
CA ASN A 287 7.97 10.09 26.15
C ASN A 287 6.95 11.16 26.61
N ASP A 288 5.65 10.83 26.63
CA ASP A 288 4.58 11.72 27.10
C ASP A 288 4.51 11.69 28.64
N THR A 289 4.94 12.77 29.28
CA THR A 289 5.00 12.84 30.74
C THR A 289 3.80 13.55 31.37
N GLN A 290 2.84 14.05 30.58
CA GLN A 290 1.82 14.99 31.09
C GLN A 290 0.77 14.35 32.01
N THR A 291 0.40 13.09 31.74
CA THR A 291 -0.62 12.35 32.51
C THR A 291 -0.07 11.05 33.09
N LEU A 292 1.25 10.99 33.28
CA LEU A 292 1.95 9.78 33.70
C LEU A 292 1.59 9.42 35.14
N ARG A 293 1.08 8.21 35.36
CA ARG A 293 0.78 7.71 36.71
C ARG A 293 0.82 6.19 36.77
N ASN A 294 0.93 5.64 37.97
CA ASN A 294 0.73 4.21 38.19
C ASN A 294 -0.76 3.88 38.31
N VAL A 295 -1.20 2.85 37.60
CA VAL A 295 -2.60 2.41 37.54
C VAL A 295 -2.70 0.95 37.92
N ILE A 296 -3.74 0.59 38.67
CA ILE A 296 -4.15 -0.81 38.86
C ILE A 296 -5.50 -1.00 38.22
N GLY A 297 -5.51 -1.74 37.11
CA GLY A 297 -6.74 -2.23 36.51
C GLY A 297 -7.19 -3.49 37.24
N LEU A 298 -8.39 -3.50 37.80
CA LEU A 298 -9.01 -4.61 38.51
C LEU A 298 -10.11 -5.23 37.63
N MET A 299 -10.07 -6.55 37.41
CA MET A 299 -11.05 -7.23 36.55
C MET A 299 -12.47 -7.16 37.10
N ASP A 300 -12.64 -7.59 38.36
CA ASP A 300 -13.94 -7.67 39.02
C ASP A 300 -14.44 -6.31 39.51
N LEU A 301 -13.69 -5.22 39.32
CA LEU A 301 -14.12 -3.91 39.79
C LEU A 301 -15.45 -3.51 39.15
N GLY A 302 -16.39 -3.16 40.03
CA GLY A 302 -17.74 -2.75 39.67
C GLY A 302 -18.64 -3.88 39.17
N GLU A 303 -18.23 -5.15 39.22
CA GLU A 303 -19.06 -6.29 38.79
C GLU A 303 -19.87 -6.86 39.97
N GLY A 304 -21.20 -6.84 39.87
CA GLY A 304 -22.11 -7.42 40.88
C GLY A 304 -22.59 -8.83 40.54
N ASN A 305 -22.68 -9.16 39.24
CA ASN A 305 -23.16 -10.45 38.75
C ASN A 305 -22.01 -11.39 38.37
N ARG A 306 -21.10 -10.92 37.52
CA ARG A 306 -20.00 -11.71 36.97
C ARG A 306 -18.69 -11.43 37.70
N VAL A 307 -18.60 -11.94 38.92
CA VAL A 307 -17.38 -11.90 39.76
C VAL A 307 -16.58 -13.18 39.54
N TYR A 308 -15.31 -13.05 39.15
CA TYR A 308 -14.44 -14.18 38.87
C TYR A 308 -13.67 -14.66 40.09
N ASN A 309 -13.07 -13.75 40.86
CA ASN A 309 -12.28 -14.14 42.02
C ASN A 309 -13.19 -14.50 43.20
N PRO A 310 -13.10 -15.72 43.76
CA PRO A 310 -13.97 -16.15 44.85
C PRO A 310 -13.77 -15.36 46.17
N ASN A 311 -12.65 -14.62 46.30
CA ASN A 311 -12.39 -13.75 47.46
C ASN A 311 -13.03 -12.36 47.34
N VAL A 312 -13.70 -12.07 46.22
CA VAL A 312 -14.50 -10.87 46.00
C VAL A 312 -15.98 -11.24 46.18
N GLN A 313 -16.68 -10.48 47.02
CA GLN A 313 -18.07 -10.74 47.35
C GLN A 313 -18.97 -9.74 46.63
N GLY A 314 -19.78 -10.23 45.70
CA GLY A 314 -20.87 -9.45 45.11
C GLY A 314 -21.91 -9.08 46.16
N ARG A 315 -22.33 -7.82 46.20
CA ARG A 315 -23.31 -7.33 47.18
C ARG A 315 -24.75 -7.54 46.70
N VAL A 316 -25.01 -7.28 45.42
CA VAL A 316 -26.34 -7.36 44.81
C VAL A 316 -26.24 -8.00 43.43
N PRO A 317 -26.64 -9.28 43.26
CA PRO A 317 -26.70 -9.90 41.95
C PRO A 317 -27.61 -9.11 41.00
N GLY A 318 -27.14 -8.89 39.76
CA GLY A 318 -27.88 -8.13 38.74
C GLY A 318 -27.86 -6.60 38.90
N SER A 319 -27.06 -6.04 39.82
CA SER A 319 -26.90 -4.60 39.92
C SER A 319 -26.19 -4.01 38.68
N PRO A 320 -26.48 -2.73 38.32
CA PRO A 320 -25.65 -1.99 37.38
C PRO A 320 -24.19 -1.96 37.85
N ASN A 321 -23.24 -1.80 36.91
CA ASN A 321 -21.83 -1.68 37.25
C ASN A 321 -21.60 -0.42 38.11
N THR A 322 -21.11 -0.57 39.34
CA THR A 322 -20.82 0.55 40.25
C THR A 322 -19.78 0.13 41.27
N ASN A 323 -19.01 1.08 41.82
CA ASN A 323 -18.00 0.79 42.83
C ASN A 323 -18.54 -0.01 44.02
N GLU A 324 -19.81 0.17 44.36
CA GLU A 324 -20.51 -0.53 45.46
C GLU A 324 -21.14 -1.88 45.04
N ALA A 325 -20.93 -2.35 43.81
CA ALA A 325 -21.51 -3.60 43.31
C ALA A 325 -20.92 -4.83 44.04
N ASN A 326 -19.68 -4.71 44.51
CA ASN A 326 -18.97 -5.71 45.31
C ASN A 326 -18.11 -5.04 46.40
N ASP A 327 -17.40 -5.85 47.19
CA ASP A 327 -16.52 -5.38 48.26
C ASP A 327 -15.13 -4.92 47.79
N LEU A 328 -14.79 -5.08 46.50
CA LEU A 328 -13.43 -4.89 46.02
C LEU A 328 -12.99 -3.43 46.09
N PHE A 329 -13.83 -2.48 45.68
CA PHE A 329 -13.48 -1.06 45.70
C PHE A 329 -13.22 -0.54 47.12
N ASP A 330 -14.10 -0.88 48.06
CA ASP A 330 -13.96 -0.51 49.47
C ASP A 330 -12.69 -1.13 50.09
N TYR A 331 -12.34 -2.35 49.69
CA TYR A 331 -11.10 -2.98 50.12
C TYR A 331 -9.86 -2.25 49.58
N VAL A 332 -9.76 -2.03 48.26
CA VAL A 332 -8.56 -1.47 47.64
C VAL A 332 -8.32 -0.01 48.01
N THR A 333 -9.40 0.77 48.20
CA THR A 333 -9.29 2.17 48.62
C THR A 333 -8.81 2.32 50.07
N GLY A 334 -8.96 1.29 50.91
CA GLY A 334 -8.40 1.22 52.26
C GLY A 334 -6.93 0.79 52.33
N LEU A 335 -6.31 0.40 51.21
CA LEU A 335 -4.91 -0.04 51.15
C LEU A 335 -3.93 1.14 51.11
N ASN A 336 -2.67 0.87 51.47
CA ASN A 336 -1.59 1.82 51.21
C ASN A 336 -1.28 1.82 49.69
N ARG A 337 -1.45 2.98 49.05
CA ARG A 337 -1.33 3.20 47.59
C ARG A 337 0.12 3.30 47.09
N SER A 338 1.07 2.70 47.81
CA SER A 338 2.48 2.68 47.43
C SER A 338 2.74 1.80 46.20
N THR A 339 3.96 1.86 45.69
CA THR A 339 4.41 0.98 44.60
C THR A 339 4.45 -0.50 44.97
N ASP A 340 4.40 -0.87 46.26
CA ASP A 340 4.49 -2.27 46.72
C ASP A 340 3.12 -2.91 47.02
N ILE A 341 2.06 -2.31 46.49
CA ILE A 341 0.68 -2.75 46.65
C ILE A 341 0.40 -4.18 46.15
N ASP A 342 1.25 -4.74 45.28
CA ASP A 342 1.12 -6.12 44.79
C ASP A 342 1.03 -7.14 45.95
N ALA A 343 1.81 -6.95 47.02
CA ALA A 343 1.79 -7.84 48.19
C ALA A 343 0.48 -7.73 49.00
N GLN A 344 -0.09 -6.52 49.10
CA GLN A 344 -1.38 -6.29 49.76
C GLN A 344 -2.52 -6.94 48.98
N LEU A 345 -2.53 -6.78 47.64
CA LEU A 345 -3.54 -7.43 46.79
C LEU A 345 -3.41 -8.96 46.81
N ALA A 346 -2.18 -9.48 46.80
CA ALA A 346 -1.93 -10.91 46.96
C ALA A 346 -2.47 -11.46 48.30
N SER A 347 -2.48 -10.66 49.36
CA SER A 347 -3.04 -11.07 50.66
C SER A 347 -4.56 -11.28 50.65
N LYS A 348 -5.29 -10.62 49.73
CA LYS A 348 -6.72 -10.90 49.43
C LYS A 348 -6.90 -12.07 48.45
N GLY A 349 -5.82 -12.71 48.01
CA GLY A 349 -5.86 -13.79 47.03
C GLY A 349 -6.07 -13.30 45.59
N LEU A 350 -5.69 -12.06 45.29
CA LEU A 350 -5.69 -11.52 43.92
C LEU A 350 -4.35 -11.79 43.25
N THR A 351 -4.37 -12.21 41.99
CA THR A 351 -3.19 -12.54 41.19
C THR A 351 -2.95 -11.51 40.08
N ASN A 352 -1.71 -11.02 39.99
CA ASN A 352 -1.31 -10.09 38.93
C ASN A 352 -1.27 -10.80 37.56
N GLY A 353 -1.80 -10.15 36.52
CA GLY A 353 -1.92 -10.68 35.16
C GLY A 353 -3.21 -11.45 34.90
N THR A 354 -4.04 -11.67 35.91
CA THR A 354 -5.39 -12.26 35.79
C THR A 354 -6.45 -11.42 36.51
N ASP A 355 -6.35 -11.30 37.84
CA ASP A 355 -7.34 -10.57 38.65
C ASP A 355 -7.14 -9.06 38.59
N TYR A 356 -5.88 -8.64 38.46
CA TYR A 356 -5.51 -7.25 38.26
C TYR A 356 -4.27 -7.13 37.38
N GLU A 357 -4.07 -5.95 36.81
CA GLU A 357 -2.85 -5.59 36.09
C GLU A 357 -2.32 -4.27 36.65
N LYS A 358 -1.05 -4.25 37.03
CA LYS A 358 -0.35 -3.05 37.43
C LYS A 358 0.36 -2.42 36.23
N ILE A 359 -0.12 -1.25 35.81
CA ILE A 359 0.46 -0.47 34.73
C ILE A 359 1.31 0.65 35.34
N THR A 360 2.62 0.40 35.42
CA THR A 360 3.60 1.43 35.83
C THR A 360 3.84 2.40 34.68
N GLY A 361 3.68 3.70 34.92
CA GLY A 361 3.80 4.71 33.86
C GLY A 361 2.69 4.60 32.82
N ALA A 362 1.43 4.48 33.27
CA ALA A 362 0.28 4.60 32.40
C ALA A 362 0.08 6.07 31.99
N ARG A 363 -0.45 6.30 30.79
CA ARG A 363 -0.95 7.61 30.36
C ARG A 363 -2.46 7.55 30.16
N ARG A 364 -3.13 8.68 30.38
CA ARG A 364 -4.54 8.85 30.01
C ARG A 364 -4.64 9.12 28.50
N LEU A 365 -5.51 8.41 27.79
CA LEU A 365 -5.79 8.69 26.39
C LEU A 365 -6.54 10.02 26.25
N ALA A 366 -6.19 10.79 25.22
CA ALA A 366 -6.95 11.98 24.86
C ALA A 366 -8.33 11.59 24.30
N PRO A 367 -9.36 12.44 24.42
CA PRO A 367 -10.69 12.18 23.84
C PRO A 367 -10.70 11.98 22.31
N THR A 368 -9.63 12.36 21.60
CA THR A 368 -9.46 12.13 20.16
C THR A 368 -8.91 10.74 19.82
N GLU A 369 -8.40 10.00 20.82
CA GLU A 369 -7.80 8.67 20.63
C GLU A 369 -8.80 7.51 20.82
N TYR A 370 -10.02 7.82 21.24
CA TYR A 370 -11.09 6.84 21.38
C TYR A 370 -12.45 7.52 21.27
N THR A 371 -13.47 6.72 20.96
CA THR A 371 -14.89 7.12 21.04
C THR A 371 -15.62 6.15 21.96
N PHE A 372 -16.80 6.51 22.44
CA PHE A 372 -17.63 5.61 23.23
C PHE A 372 -19.11 5.79 22.88
N HIS A 373 -19.89 4.73 23.01
CA HIS A 373 -21.33 4.77 22.76
C HIS A 373 -22.08 5.10 24.05
N PRO A 374 -22.70 6.29 24.19
CA PRO A 374 -23.26 6.76 25.46
C PRO A 374 -24.39 5.90 26.01
N GLN A 375 -25.20 5.28 25.13
CA GLN A 375 -26.34 4.45 25.52
C GLN A 375 -26.03 2.94 25.63
N LEU A 376 -25.00 2.44 24.95
CA LEU A 376 -24.72 0.99 24.85
C LEU A 376 -23.48 0.57 25.66
N GLY A 377 -22.64 1.52 26.08
CA GLY A 377 -21.55 1.27 27.01
C GLY A 377 -20.42 0.41 26.48
N TYR A 378 -19.90 0.78 25.31
CA TYR A 378 -18.64 0.29 24.78
C TYR A 378 -17.77 1.45 24.29
N ILE A 379 -16.46 1.20 24.23
CA ILE A 379 -15.45 2.10 23.69
C ILE A 379 -14.86 1.54 22.40
N THR A 380 -14.46 2.42 21.52
CA THR A 380 -13.76 2.13 20.26
C THR A 380 -12.49 2.95 20.22
N LEU A 381 -11.34 2.29 20.22
CA LEU A 381 -10.03 2.93 20.11
C LEU A 381 -9.73 3.29 18.64
N THR A 382 -9.14 4.46 18.38
CA THR A 382 -8.73 4.82 17.00
C THR A 382 -7.60 3.93 16.48
N ARG A 383 -6.77 3.40 17.39
CA ARG A 383 -5.74 2.40 17.06
C ARG A 383 -6.03 1.07 17.73
N LYS A 384 -5.60 0.00 17.08
CA LYS A 384 -5.53 -1.34 17.67
C LYS A 384 -4.51 -1.37 18.81
N LEU A 385 -4.85 -2.05 19.91
CA LEU A 385 -3.91 -2.32 20.99
C LEU A 385 -2.90 -3.39 20.58
N GLN A 386 -1.66 -3.22 21.02
CA GLN A 386 -0.62 -4.23 20.87
C GLN A 386 -0.85 -5.38 21.86
N ASN A 387 -0.31 -6.55 21.54
CA ASN A 387 -0.58 -7.77 22.31
C ASN A 387 -0.18 -7.62 23.79
N ASP A 388 0.87 -6.88 24.09
CA ASP A 388 1.46 -6.64 25.41
C ASP A 388 0.97 -5.35 26.12
N GLU A 389 -0.02 -4.64 25.57
CA GLU A 389 -0.65 -3.50 26.25
C GLU A 389 -1.77 -3.95 27.19
N ALA A 390 -2.01 -3.25 28.29
CA ALA A 390 -3.22 -3.42 29.08
C ALA A 390 -4.13 -2.20 28.90
N LEU A 391 -5.44 -2.42 29.06
CA LEU A 391 -6.48 -1.41 28.93
C LEU A 391 -7.28 -1.34 30.23
N ALA A 392 -7.21 -0.19 30.89
CA ALA A 392 -7.98 0.09 32.10
C ALA A 392 -8.82 1.35 31.92
N VAL A 393 -10.00 1.39 32.54
CA VAL A 393 -10.96 2.49 32.40
C VAL A 393 -11.56 2.88 33.75
N ALA A 394 -11.90 4.16 33.88
CA ALA A 394 -12.90 4.64 34.84
C ALA A 394 -14.01 5.35 34.08
N TYR A 395 -15.24 5.26 34.58
CA TYR A 395 -16.38 5.90 33.93
C TYR A 395 -17.50 6.23 34.90
N GLU A 396 -18.31 7.18 34.46
CA GLU A 396 -19.50 7.66 35.15
C GLU A 396 -20.68 7.66 34.19
N TYR A 397 -21.84 7.23 34.67
CA TYR A 397 -23.04 7.16 33.87
C TYR A 397 -24.30 7.32 34.73
N THR A 398 -25.39 7.71 34.09
CA THR A 398 -26.71 7.70 34.69
C THR A 398 -27.50 6.52 34.15
N TYR A 399 -28.20 5.80 35.02
CA TYR A 399 -29.14 4.75 34.63
C TYR A 399 -30.45 4.92 35.40
N ASN A 400 -31.55 5.10 34.65
CA ASN A 400 -32.89 5.35 35.21
C ASN A 400 -32.92 6.50 36.24
N GLY A 401 -32.18 7.58 35.98
CA GLY A 401 -32.13 8.78 36.82
C GLY A 401 -31.17 8.72 38.02
N ARG A 402 -30.46 7.61 38.24
CA ARG A 402 -29.43 7.48 39.29
C ARG A 402 -28.03 7.49 38.69
N VAL A 403 -27.10 8.19 39.34
CA VAL A 403 -25.68 8.24 38.96
C VAL A 403 -24.94 7.02 39.51
N TYR A 404 -24.09 6.44 38.67
CA TYR A 404 -23.22 5.32 39.00
C TYR A 404 -21.80 5.64 38.54
N LYS A 405 -20.81 5.17 39.30
CA LYS A 405 -19.39 5.40 39.04
C LYS A 405 -18.61 4.11 39.22
N VAL A 406 -17.65 3.85 38.33
CA VAL A 406 -16.75 2.70 38.38
C VAL A 406 -15.30 3.17 38.23
N GLY A 407 -14.45 2.77 39.16
CA GLY A 407 -13.08 3.25 39.29
C GLY A 407 -13.00 4.64 39.91
N GLU A 408 -11.81 5.23 39.80
CA GLU A 408 -11.49 6.58 40.25
C GLU A 408 -11.29 7.50 39.04
N LEU A 409 -11.96 8.65 39.03
CA LEU A 409 -11.84 9.67 37.98
C LEU A 409 -10.91 10.79 38.44
N SER A 410 -10.47 11.65 37.51
CA SER A 410 -9.51 12.74 37.78
C SER A 410 -9.80 13.64 38.97
N GLU A 411 -11.07 13.81 39.33
CA GLU A 411 -11.48 14.54 40.53
C GLU A 411 -11.15 13.79 41.84
N ASP A 412 -11.28 12.47 41.85
CA ASP A 412 -11.11 11.61 43.03
C ASP A 412 -9.64 11.53 43.48
N TYR A 413 -8.70 11.56 42.53
CA TYR A 413 -7.27 11.41 42.79
C TYR A 413 -6.45 12.69 42.58
N SER A 414 -7.11 13.85 42.48
CA SER A 414 -6.48 15.16 42.29
C SER A 414 -5.44 15.50 43.36
N ASN A 415 -5.62 14.99 44.59
CA ASN A 415 -4.71 15.20 45.72
C ASN A 415 -3.64 14.10 45.87
N LEU A 416 -3.63 13.07 45.01
CA LEU A 416 -2.65 11.98 45.05
C LEU A 416 -1.41 12.31 44.23
N LYS A 417 -0.24 11.86 44.70
CA LYS A 417 1.04 11.99 44.00
C LYS A 417 1.10 11.02 42.81
N ASP A 418 1.90 11.33 41.79
CA ASP A 418 2.05 10.45 40.60
C ASP A 418 2.65 9.07 40.90
N SER A 419 3.38 8.95 42.02
CA SER A 419 3.89 7.67 42.51
C SER A 419 2.80 6.76 43.08
N GLU A 420 1.69 7.34 43.55
CA GLU A 420 0.58 6.62 44.16
C GLU A 420 -0.32 6.02 43.08
N VAL A 421 -0.81 4.80 43.34
CA VAL A 421 -1.66 4.09 42.40
C VAL A 421 -3.11 4.56 42.46
N ILE A 422 -3.76 4.56 41.30
CA ILE A 422 -5.22 4.72 41.17
C ILE A 422 -5.87 3.40 40.74
N PHE A 423 -7.11 3.17 41.17
CA PHE A 423 -7.85 1.94 40.94
C PHE A 423 -8.88 2.14 39.83
N LEU A 424 -8.73 1.36 38.77
CA LEU A 424 -9.57 1.40 37.58
C LEU A 424 -10.13 0.01 37.27
N LYS A 425 -11.11 -0.06 36.39
CA LYS A 425 -11.62 -1.34 35.87
C LYS A 425 -10.72 -1.83 34.75
N LEU A 426 -10.32 -3.10 34.79
CA LEU A 426 -9.56 -3.74 33.73
C LEU A 426 -10.51 -4.24 32.63
N LEU A 427 -10.29 -3.80 31.40
CA LEU A 427 -10.99 -4.33 30.22
C LEU A 427 -10.17 -5.41 29.50
N ARG A 428 -8.84 -5.26 29.50
CA ARG A 428 -7.91 -6.21 28.87
C ARG A 428 -6.56 -6.26 29.61
N PRO A 429 -6.09 -7.43 30.08
CA PRO A 429 -4.76 -7.60 30.67
C PRO A 429 -3.65 -7.57 29.59
N ARG A 430 -2.37 -7.43 30.01
CA ARG A 430 -1.23 -7.50 29.06
C ARG A 430 -1.03 -8.90 28.51
N LYS A 431 -1.22 -9.91 29.36
CA LYS A 431 -1.21 -11.31 28.94
C LYS A 431 -2.63 -11.69 28.53
N ILE A 432 -2.87 -11.87 27.24
CA ILE A 432 -4.16 -12.36 26.74
C ILE A 432 -4.32 -13.81 27.19
N ALA A 433 -4.99 -14.01 28.31
CA ALA A 433 -5.45 -15.31 28.76
C ALA A 433 -6.94 -15.44 28.46
N ILE A 434 -7.31 -16.47 27.71
CA ILE A 434 -8.71 -16.74 27.37
C ILE A 434 -9.35 -17.59 28.46
N ARG A 435 -8.58 -18.54 29.00
CA ARG A 435 -9.04 -19.49 30.02
C ARG A 435 -8.07 -19.61 31.16
N ASP A 436 -8.60 -19.94 32.33
CA ASP A 436 -7.82 -20.28 33.51
C ASP A 436 -7.38 -21.75 33.53
N ALA A 437 -6.72 -22.16 34.61
CA ALA A 437 -6.26 -23.54 34.81
C ALA A 437 -7.40 -24.56 34.96
N GLN A 438 -8.62 -24.10 35.26
CA GLN A 438 -9.85 -24.90 35.36
C GLN A 438 -10.65 -24.88 34.06
N ASN A 439 -10.08 -24.33 32.98
CA ASN A 439 -10.68 -24.22 31.65
C ASN A 439 -11.91 -23.29 31.60
N VAL A 440 -12.09 -22.39 32.57
CA VAL A 440 -13.14 -21.38 32.60
C VAL A 440 -12.71 -20.15 31.79
N ILE A 441 -13.63 -19.56 31.02
CA ILE A 441 -13.33 -18.34 30.24
C ILE A 441 -13.20 -17.15 31.18
N ILE A 442 -12.07 -16.45 31.07
CA ILE A 442 -11.77 -15.26 31.87
C ILE A 442 -12.69 -14.11 31.42
N PRO A 443 -13.41 -13.42 32.33
CA PRO A 443 -14.42 -12.44 31.94
C PRO A 443 -13.93 -11.28 31.08
N THR A 444 -12.68 -10.82 31.23
CA THR A 444 -12.10 -9.77 30.36
C THR A 444 -12.07 -10.16 28.89
N TRP A 445 -11.97 -11.46 28.56
CA TRP A 445 -12.03 -11.93 27.18
C TRP A 445 -13.40 -11.65 26.53
N ASP A 446 -14.46 -11.74 27.32
CA ASP A 446 -15.84 -11.52 26.88
C ASP A 446 -16.17 -10.03 26.74
N LEU A 447 -15.42 -9.13 27.38
CA LEU A 447 -15.58 -7.68 27.24
C LEU A 447 -15.10 -7.16 25.88
N MET A 448 -14.16 -7.85 25.23
CA MET A 448 -13.78 -7.54 23.85
C MET A 448 -14.90 -7.92 22.88
N MET A 449 -15.38 -6.92 22.13
CA MET A 449 -16.42 -7.08 21.12
C MET A 449 -15.84 -7.77 19.88
N LYS A 450 -16.54 -8.81 19.41
CA LYS A 450 -16.15 -9.65 18.26
C LYS A 450 -17.22 -9.67 17.17
N ASN A 451 -18.03 -8.62 17.16
CA ASN A 451 -19.21 -8.43 16.33
C ASN A 451 -19.11 -7.14 15.49
N ILE A 452 -17.91 -6.54 15.42
CA ILE A 452 -17.64 -5.31 14.67
C ILE A 452 -16.58 -5.62 13.60
N TYR A 453 -16.85 -5.16 12.37
CA TYR A 453 -16.01 -5.37 11.20
C TYR A 453 -15.69 -4.03 10.56
N THR A 454 -14.41 -3.79 10.24
CA THR A 454 -13.96 -2.54 9.65
C THR A 454 -13.83 -2.65 8.13
N LEU A 455 -14.32 -1.63 7.42
CA LEU A 455 -14.09 -1.45 5.99
C LEU A 455 -12.81 -0.66 5.70
N ASN A 456 -12.11 -0.20 6.75
CA ASN A 456 -10.90 0.63 6.68
C ASN A 456 -11.09 1.93 5.87
N VAL A 457 -12.29 2.52 5.95
CA VAL A 457 -12.62 3.80 5.30
C VAL A 457 -13.27 4.74 6.30
N ASN A 458 -13.10 6.04 6.07
CA ASN A 458 -13.81 7.07 6.82
C ASN A 458 -14.93 7.65 5.96
N GLN A 459 -15.98 8.18 6.61
CA GLN A 459 -17.09 8.87 5.94
C GLN A 459 -17.76 8.02 4.85
N LEU A 460 -18.30 6.89 5.26
CA LEU A 460 -19.06 6.01 4.41
C LEU A 460 -20.41 6.64 4.05
N SER A 461 -20.79 6.59 2.78
CA SER A 461 -22.11 7.05 2.31
C SER A 461 -23.15 5.96 2.47
N GLN A 462 -24.34 6.33 2.92
CA GLN A 462 -25.50 5.45 2.93
C GLN A 462 -25.93 5.08 1.50
N GLU A 463 -25.79 6.01 0.55
CA GLU A 463 -26.20 5.79 -0.83
C GLU A 463 -25.29 4.76 -1.51
N GLY A 464 -25.92 3.73 -2.10
CA GLY A 464 -25.22 2.64 -2.76
C GLY A 464 -24.49 1.67 -1.82
N PHE A 465 -24.66 1.80 -0.50
CA PHE A 465 -24.14 0.79 0.43
C PHE A 465 -24.95 -0.49 0.30
N GLN A 466 -24.26 -1.58 -0.03
CA GLN A 466 -24.84 -2.92 -0.07
C GLN A 466 -23.98 -3.84 0.78
N LEU A 467 -24.62 -4.61 1.64
CA LEU A 467 -23.98 -5.68 2.38
C LEU A 467 -24.87 -6.92 2.28
N ARG A 468 -24.24 -8.07 2.07
CA ARG A 468 -24.83 -9.40 2.16
C ARG A 468 -23.93 -10.26 3.01
N ILE A 469 -24.53 -11.26 3.64
CA ILE A 469 -23.79 -12.32 4.31
C ILE A 469 -24.01 -13.58 3.51
N ILE A 470 -22.91 -14.22 3.14
CA ILE A 470 -22.90 -15.46 2.37
C ILE A 470 -22.22 -16.57 3.16
N TYR A 471 -22.61 -17.80 2.88
CA TYR A 471 -21.93 -19.01 3.32
C TYR A 471 -21.34 -19.72 2.09
N ARG A 472 -20.02 -19.92 2.10
CA ARG A 472 -19.28 -20.57 1.02
C ARG A 472 -19.09 -22.05 1.36
N ASP A 473 -19.71 -22.94 0.59
CA ASP A 473 -19.61 -24.39 0.79
C ASP A 473 -18.46 -24.98 -0.06
N ASP A 474 -17.43 -25.53 0.59
CA ASP A 474 -16.26 -26.15 -0.05
C ASP A 474 -16.61 -27.13 -1.17
N ARG A 475 -17.76 -27.83 -1.08
CA ARG A 475 -18.14 -28.83 -2.07
C ARG A 475 -18.63 -28.21 -3.38
N THR A 476 -19.33 -27.09 -3.31
CA THR A 476 -19.93 -26.44 -4.49
C THR A 476 -19.13 -25.23 -4.96
N GLY A 477 -18.35 -24.61 -4.05
CA GLY A 477 -17.67 -23.34 -4.32
C GLY A 477 -18.64 -22.17 -4.53
N ILE A 478 -19.93 -22.35 -4.25
CA ILE A 478 -20.97 -21.36 -4.50
C ILE A 478 -21.20 -20.51 -3.26
N ASP A 479 -21.33 -19.20 -3.48
CA ASP A 479 -21.68 -18.21 -2.48
C ASP A 479 -23.19 -18.21 -2.26
N ASN A 480 -23.62 -18.68 -1.09
CA ASN A 480 -25.05 -18.82 -0.78
C ASN A 480 -25.49 -17.76 0.24
N PRO A 481 -26.47 -16.88 -0.08
CA PRO A 481 -27.00 -15.89 0.86
C PRO A 481 -27.97 -16.49 1.89
N GLN A 482 -28.22 -17.81 1.82
CA GLN A 482 -29.05 -18.59 2.74
C GLN A 482 -28.39 -19.95 2.97
N LEU A 483 -28.72 -20.62 4.07
CA LEU A 483 -28.24 -21.98 4.30
C LEU A 483 -28.99 -22.97 3.39
N GLN A 484 -28.29 -23.97 2.85
CA GLN A 484 -28.90 -24.96 1.96
C GLN A 484 -29.59 -26.13 2.70
N GLU A 485 -29.49 -26.14 4.03
CA GLU A 485 -30.00 -27.19 4.92
C GLU A 485 -30.92 -26.61 6.00
N GLY A 486 -31.79 -27.46 6.54
CA GLY A 486 -32.87 -27.05 7.45
C GLY A 486 -34.21 -26.89 6.72
N GLN A 487 -35.31 -27.08 7.43
CA GLN A 487 -36.67 -27.00 6.88
C GLN A 487 -37.15 -25.54 6.77
N PHE A 488 -36.84 -24.71 7.77
CA PHE A 488 -37.28 -23.32 7.88
C PHE A 488 -36.16 -22.34 7.55
N VAL A 489 -34.94 -22.59 8.06
CA VAL A 489 -33.79 -21.69 7.89
C VAL A 489 -33.32 -21.60 6.45
N ARG A 490 -33.57 -22.63 5.63
CA ARG A 490 -33.22 -22.61 4.20
C ARG A 490 -33.95 -21.54 3.36
N ASN A 491 -35.06 -21.01 3.87
CA ASN A 491 -35.87 -20.00 3.21
C ASN A 491 -35.63 -18.59 3.77
N ARG A 492 -34.65 -18.42 4.66
CA ARG A 492 -34.32 -17.16 5.32
C ARG A 492 -32.95 -16.68 4.87
N GLN A 493 -32.83 -15.40 4.58
CA GLN A 493 -31.54 -14.84 4.22
C GLN A 493 -30.64 -14.76 5.46
N LEU A 494 -29.33 -14.94 5.27
CA LEU A 494 -28.36 -14.86 6.36
C LEU A 494 -28.32 -13.46 6.99
N ILE A 495 -28.46 -12.41 6.18
CA ILE A 495 -28.51 -11.03 6.69
C ILE A 495 -29.65 -10.81 7.70
N GLU A 496 -30.81 -11.42 7.43
CA GLU A 496 -31.96 -11.45 8.33
C GLU A 496 -31.67 -12.26 9.60
N ILE A 497 -31.06 -13.45 9.46
CA ILE A 497 -30.70 -14.32 10.59
C ILE A 497 -29.75 -13.62 11.54
N PHE A 498 -28.78 -12.87 11.02
CA PHE A 498 -27.82 -12.10 11.80
C PHE A 498 -28.35 -10.75 12.31
N GLY A 499 -29.63 -10.45 12.07
CA GLY A 499 -30.34 -9.30 12.60
C GLY A 499 -30.00 -7.96 11.95
N LEU A 500 -29.37 -7.99 10.77
CA LEU A 500 -29.00 -6.80 9.99
C LEU A 500 -30.08 -6.37 8.99
N ASP A 501 -31.16 -7.15 8.87
CA ASP A 501 -32.36 -6.86 8.07
C ASP A 501 -33.59 -7.07 8.97
N LYS A 502 -34.15 -5.97 9.45
CA LYS A 502 -35.36 -5.87 10.26
C LYS A 502 -36.26 -4.73 9.79
N LEU A 503 -35.72 -3.79 9.03
CA LEU A 503 -36.37 -2.56 8.61
C LEU A 503 -36.48 -2.48 7.09
N ASN A 504 -37.47 -1.74 6.62
CA ASN A 504 -37.54 -1.37 5.20
C ASN A 504 -36.79 -0.03 4.98
N PRO A 505 -36.69 0.47 3.72
CA PRO A 505 -35.98 1.73 3.43
C PRO A 505 -36.57 2.99 4.09
N VAL A 506 -37.79 2.90 4.64
CA VAL A 506 -38.47 3.99 5.36
C VAL A 506 -38.32 3.82 6.89
N ASN A 507 -37.55 2.82 7.34
CA ASN A 507 -37.32 2.43 8.74
C ASN A 507 -38.55 1.83 9.46
N ASP A 508 -39.54 1.33 8.72
CA ASP A 508 -40.63 0.55 9.33
C ASP A 508 -40.17 -0.90 9.57
N PRO A 509 -40.63 -1.56 10.66
CA PRO A 509 -40.24 -2.92 11.02
C PRO A 509 -40.81 -3.97 10.05
N GLN A 510 -40.15 -4.11 8.90
CA GLN A 510 -40.44 -5.08 7.86
C GLN A 510 -39.13 -5.50 7.20
N ARG A 511 -38.92 -6.81 7.06
CA ARG A 511 -37.72 -7.38 6.41
C ARG A 511 -37.84 -7.26 4.90
N ASP A 512 -36.81 -6.79 4.22
CA ASP A 512 -36.81 -6.59 2.77
C ASP A 512 -35.63 -7.26 2.03
N GLY A 513 -34.73 -7.94 2.76
CA GLY A 513 -33.55 -8.60 2.23
C GLY A 513 -32.35 -7.68 1.99
N ASN A 514 -32.44 -6.40 2.36
CA ASN A 514 -31.35 -5.44 2.28
C ASN A 514 -30.78 -5.17 3.68
N PHE A 515 -29.59 -4.57 3.71
CA PHE A 515 -28.96 -4.17 4.95
C PHE A 515 -29.65 -2.92 5.54
N ASP A 516 -30.06 -2.99 6.80
CA ASP A 516 -30.55 -1.85 7.56
C ASP A 516 -29.40 -0.89 7.85
N PHE A 517 -29.35 0.27 7.18
CA PHE A 517 -28.34 1.31 7.45
C PHE A 517 -28.77 2.19 8.63
N VAL A 518 -28.49 1.77 9.86
CA VAL A 518 -28.86 2.49 11.09
C VAL A 518 -27.60 2.89 11.85
N GLU A 519 -27.29 4.17 11.80
CA GLU A 519 -26.11 4.76 12.46
C GLU A 519 -26.10 4.46 13.97
N GLY A 520 -24.96 3.98 14.47
CA GLY A 520 -24.76 3.61 15.87
C GLY A 520 -25.28 2.22 16.27
N ILE A 521 -26.12 1.58 15.45
CA ILE A 521 -26.69 0.25 15.73
C ILE A 521 -26.09 -0.81 14.80
N THR A 522 -26.24 -0.63 13.49
CA THR A 522 -25.75 -1.60 12.47
C THR A 522 -24.51 -1.09 11.74
N ILE A 523 -24.26 0.22 11.77
CA ILE A 523 -23.09 0.83 11.14
C ILE A 523 -22.60 2.06 11.90
N ASN A 524 -21.31 2.35 11.79
CA ASN A 524 -20.72 3.65 12.13
C ASN A 524 -20.13 4.23 10.85
N ALA A 525 -20.86 5.16 10.22
CA ALA A 525 -20.48 5.72 8.94
C ALA A 525 -19.19 6.55 9.02
N ALA A 526 -18.95 7.21 10.16
CA ALA A 526 -17.77 8.06 10.34
C ALA A 526 -16.45 7.27 10.22
N ASN A 527 -16.42 6.06 10.80
CA ASN A 527 -15.24 5.19 10.87
C ASN A 527 -15.33 3.94 9.97
N GLY A 528 -16.40 3.81 9.17
CA GLY A 528 -16.60 2.68 8.27
C GLY A 528 -16.70 1.32 8.98
N LEU A 529 -17.40 1.26 10.12
CA LEU A 529 -17.54 0.03 10.91
C LEU A 529 -18.93 -0.59 10.76
N ILE A 530 -19.00 -1.85 10.38
CA ILE A 530 -20.23 -2.66 10.40
C ILE A 530 -20.38 -3.27 11.80
N ILE A 531 -21.56 -3.16 12.40
CA ILE A 531 -21.85 -3.58 13.77
C ILE A 531 -23.00 -4.59 13.72
N PHE A 532 -22.77 -5.81 14.22
CA PHE A 532 -23.84 -6.79 14.34
C PHE A 532 -24.65 -6.56 15.62
N PRO A 533 -25.99 -6.59 15.56
CA PRO A 533 -26.85 -6.43 16.74
C PRO A 533 -26.94 -7.72 17.58
N TYR A 534 -25.86 -8.48 17.64
CA TYR A 534 -25.64 -9.68 18.44
C TYR A 534 -24.26 -9.58 19.08
N LEU A 535 -24.12 -10.12 20.29
CA LEU A 535 -22.81 -10.26 20.93
C LEU A 535 -21.91 -11.24 20.17
N GLU A 536 -22.51 -12.35 19.74
CA GLU A 536 -21.83 -13.46 19.08
C GLU A 536 -22.65 -13.90 17.86
N PRO A 537 -22.69 -13.09 16.77
CA PRO A 537 -23.58 -13.31 15.62
C PRO A 537 -23.45 -14.71 15.01
N PHE A 538 -22.24 -15.20 14.75
CA PHE A 538 -22.00 -16.51 14.12
C PHE A 538 -22.19 -17.71 15.07
N ARG A 539 -22.72 -17.47 16.27
CA ARG A 539 -23.03 -18.50 17.26
C ARG A 539 -24.46 -18.37 17.74
N ASP A 540 -24.77 -17.28 18.44
CA ASP A 540 -26.06 -17.11 19.12
C ASP A 540 -27.20 -16.88 18.13
N ALA A 541 -26.96 -16.09 17.06
CA ALA A 541 -27.99 -15.83 16.05
C ALA A 541 -28.35 -17.11 15.26
N LEU A 542 -27.33 -17.92 14.89
CA LEU A 542 -27.55 -19.22 14.25
C LEU A 542 -28.29 -20.19 15.18
N ARG A 543 -27.86 -20.32 16.44
CA ARG A 543 -28.51 -21.19 17.43
C ARG A 543 -29.95 -20.79 17.69
N GLU A 544 -30.28 -19.50 17.62
CA GLU A 544 -31.65 -19.00 17.70
C GLU A 544 -32.45 -19.36 16.44
N ALA A 545 -31.86 -19.16 15.25
CA ALA A 545 -32.49 -19.51 13.99
C ALA A 545 -32.77 -21.02 13.87
N PHE A 546 -31.92 -21.86 14.44
CA PHE A 546 -32.11 -23.32 14.46
C PHE A 546 -33.07 -23.83 15.54
N GLN A 547 -33.54 -22.99 16.48
CA GLN A 547 -34.45 -23.45 17.54
C GLN A 547 -35.68 -24.24 17.05
N PRO A 548 -36.39 -23.80 15.99
CA PRO A 548 -37.55 -24.51 15.47
C PRO A 548 -37.22 -25.71 14.57
N GLU A 549 -35.94 -25.98 14.28
CA GLU A 549 -35.53 -27.04 13.35
C GLU A 549 -35.55 -28.44 14.00
N PRO A 550 -36.14 -29.46 13.35
CA PRO A 550 -36.13 -30.84 13.86
C PRO A 550 -34.72 -31.43 13.98
N ASN A 551 -33.80 -31.01 13.10
CA ASN A 551 -32.41 -31.46 13.03
C ASN A 551 -31.42 -30.42 13.59
N ARG A 552 -31.89 -29.57 14.52
CA ARG A 552 -31.12 -28.47 15.10
C ARG A 552 -29.70 -28.85 15.54
N ASP A 553 -29.50 -29.95 16.26
CA ASP A 553 -28.18 -30.27 16.82
C ASP A 553 -27.13 -30.49 15.73
N GLN A 554 -27.53 -31.13 14.61
CA GLN A 554 -26.67 -31.30 13.44
C GLN A 554 -26.35 -29.95 12.76
N LEU A 555 -27.34 -29.05 12.68
CA LEU A 555 -27.14 -27.71 12.12
C LEU A 555 -26.23 -26.85 13.01
N ILE A 556 -26.37 -26.93 14.33
CA ILE A 556 -25.47 -26.25 15.28
C ILE A 556 -24.05 -26.81 15.13
N GLU A 557 -23.91 -28.13 15.14
CA GLU A 557 -22.62 -28.81 14.98
C GLU A 557 -21.97 -28.50 13.64
N LYS A 558 -22.73 -28.15 12.60
CA LYS A 558 -22.18 -27.80 11.28
C LYS A 558 -21.90 -26.30 11.12
N TYR A 559 -22.82 -25.43 11.49
CA TYR A 559 -22.76 -24.00 11.16
C TYR A 559 -22.36 -23.09 12.35
N SER A 560 -22.64 -23.45 13.60
CA SER A 560 -22.29 -22.59 14.75
C SER A 560 -20.76 -22.47 14.86
N TYR A 561 -20.25 -21.24 14.87
CA TYR A 561 -18.83 -20.94 14.92
C TYR A 561 -18.41 -20.54 16.33
N ASP A 562 -18.45 -21.50 17.26
CA ASP A 562 -18.18 -21.22 18.67
C ASP A 562 -16.71 -20.85 18.96
N THR A 563 -15.78 -21.44 18.20
CA THR A 563 -14.33 -21.21 18.37
C THR A 563 -13.97 -19.75 18.13
N LEU A 564 -14.64 -19.06 17.19
CA LEU A 564 -14.47 -17.63 16.93
C LEU A 564 -14.53 -16.76 18.20
N TYR A 565 -15.41 -17.11 19.13
CA TYR A 565 -15.63 -16.34 20.36
C TYR A 565 -14.87 -16.89 21.57
N ARG A 566 -14.39 -18.13 21.50
CA ARG A 566 -13.81 -18.88 22.63
C ARG A 566 -12.32 -19.17 22.51
N THR A 567 -11.69 -18.78 21.41
CA THR A 567 -10.25 -18.91 21.13
C THR A 567 -9.71 -17.61 20.55
N THR A 568 -8.39 -17.50 20.35
CA THR A 568 -7.82 -16.35 19.65
C THR A 568 -8.30 -16.32 18.19
N LYS A 569 -8.21 -15.15 17.54
CA LYS A 569 -8.51 -15.00 16.11
C LYS A 569 -7.66 -15.95 15.25
N ALA A 570 -6.35 -16.01 15.51
CA ALA A 570 -5.44 -16.88 14.79
C ALA A 570 -5.81 -18.36 14.93
N GLU A 571 -6.19 -18.82 16.13
CA GLU A 571 -6.66 -20.20 16.32
C GLU A 571 -8.00 -20.43 15.62
N ALA A 572 -8.93 -19.47 15.68
CA ALA A 572 -10.24 -19.59 15.04
C ALA A 572 -10.11 -19.74 13.52
N GLU A 573 -9.18 -19.03 12.89
CA GLU A 573 -8.89 -19.12 11.46
C GLU A 573 -8.44 -20.52 11.01
N LEU A 574 -7.76 -21.28 11.88
CA LEU A 574 -7.36 -22.66 11.61
C LEU A 574 -8.56 -23.62 11.55
N PHE A 575 -9.72 -23.25 12.10
CA PHE A 575 -10.96 -24.03 11.98
C PHE A 575 -11.68 -23.74 10.66
N SER A 576 -11.04 -24.10 9.55
CA SER A 576 -11.55 -23.88 8.18
C SER A 576 -12.93 -24.50 7.92
N THR A 577 -13.29 -25.56 8.65
CA THR A 577 -14.64 -26.18 8.56
C THR A 577 -15.76 -25.23 8.98
N LYS A 578 -15.46 -24.22 9.79
CA LYS A 578 -16.39 -23.21 10.31
C LYS A 578 -16.21 -21.83 9.72
N ASN A 579 -14.98 -21.50 9.30
CA ASN A 579 -14.63 -20.19 8.79
C ASN A 579 -15.12 -20.00 7.34
N LYS A 580 -16.44 -20.00 7.16
CA LYS A 580 -17.12 -20.08 5.85
C LYS A 580 -18.14 -18.98 5.61
N PHE A 581 -18.32 -18.11 6.59
CA PHE A 581 -19.18 -16.94 6.46
C PHE A 581 -18.38 -15.75 5.96
N PHE A 582 -18.88 -15.08 4.94
CA PHE A 582 -18.26 -13.88 4.38
C PHE A 582 -19.29 -12.75 4.33
N LEU A 583 -18.85 -11.54 4.68
CA LEU A 583 -19.54 -10.30 4.49
C LEU A 583 -19.09 -9.76 3.13
N VAL A 584 -20.00 -9.70 2.18
CA VAL A 584 -19.72 -9.26 0.81
C VAL A 584 -20.62 -8.10 0.45
N GLY A 585 -20.11 -7.15 -0.32
CA GLY A 585 -20.90 -5.98 -0.62
C GLY A 585 -20.15 -4.92 -1.40
N THR A 586 -20.77 -3.76 -1.50
CA THR A 586 -20.20 -2.57 -2.11
C THR A 586 -20.45 -1.37 -1.22
N TYR A 587 -19.50 -0.43 -1.17
CA TYR A 587 -19.66 0.83 -0.45
C TYR A 587 -19.10 1.99 -1.26
N SER A 588 -19.55 3.21 -0.96
CA SER A 588 -18.91 4.44 -1.44
C SER A 588 -18.40 5.28 -0.27
N ALA A 589 -17.23 5.88 -0.44
CA ALA A 589 -16.59 6.77 0.52
C ALA A 589 -15.81 7.85 -0.25
N GLY A 590 -16.01 9.13 0.07
CA GLY A 590 -15.41 10.26 -0.66
C GLY A 590 -16.17 10.68 -1.94
N SER A 591 -15.50 11.38 -2.87
CA SER A 591 -16.09 11.92 -4.11
C SER A 591 -16.29 10.84 -5.18
N SER A 592 -17.52 10.69 -5.69
CA SER A 592 -17.98 9.60 -6.58
C SER A 592 -17.62 9.75 -8.06
N LYS A 593 -17.01 10.86 -8.49
CA LYS A 593 -16.63 11.11 -9.90
C LYS A 593 -15.20 10.72 -10.23
N GLU A 594 -14.40 10.41 -9.22
CA GLU A 594 -12.97 10.21 -9.33
C GLU A 594 -12.62 8.73 -9.08
N ILE A 595 -11.97 8.14 -10.07
CA ILE A 595 -11.49 6.77 -10.03
C ILE A 595 -9.98 6.84 -9.90
N LEU A 596 -9.45 6.34 -8.79
CA LEU A 596 -8.01 6.22 -8.58
C LEU A 596 -7.51 4.94 -9.22
N ILE A 597 -6.56 5.08 -10.14
CA ILE A 597 -5.78 3.98 -10.71
C ILE A 597 -4.75 3.55 -9.65
N PRO A 598 -4.78 2.31 -9.14
CA PRO A 598 -3.73 1.79 -8.29
C PRO A 598 -2.48 1.61 -9.14
N GLY A 599 -1.40 2.33 -8.79
CA GLY A 599 -0.17 2.28 -9.56
C GLY A 599 0.75 3.48 -9.38
N PHE A 600 2.04 3.30 -9.68
CA PHE A 600 3.00 4.39 -9.76
C PHE A 600 3.30 4.71 -11.23
N GLY A 601 3.26 6.00 -11.58
CA GLY A 601 3.69 6.47 -12.90
C GLY A 601 2.90 5.85 -14.06
N VAL A 602 1.62 6.20 -14.16
CA VAL A 602 0.76 5.82 -15.30
C VAL A 602 1.32 6.45 -16.58
N THR A 603 1.53 5.64 -17.61
CA THR A 603 2.12 6.09 -18.86
C THR A 603 1.11 6.97 -19.63
N PRO A 604 1.45 8.21 -20.02
CA PRO A 604 0.56 9.07 -20.80
C PRO A 604 0.05 8.39 -22.08
N GLY A 605 -1.26 8.49 -22.35
CA GLY A 605 -1.91 7.88 -23.51
C GLY A 605 -2.10 6.36 -23.45
N SER A 606 -1.71 5.72 -22.34
CA SER A 606 -1.99 4.28 -22.14
C SER A 606 -3.37 3.99 -21.57
N VAL A 607 -4.02 4.99 -20.96
CA VAL A 607 -5.31 4.81 -20.29
C VAL A 607 -6.44 4.72 -21.31
N ARG A 608 -7.18 3.62 -21.29
CA ARG A 608 -8.36 3.39 -22.10
C ARG A 608 -9.52 3.05 -21.19
N VAL A 609 -10.59 3.84 -21.28
CA VAL A 609 -11.79 3.66 -20.46
C VAL A 609 -12.91 3.12 -21.34
N TYR A 610 -13.59 2.08 -20.88
CA TYR A 610 -14.75 1.48 -21.55
C TYR A 610 -15.95 1.55 -20.63
N ALA A 611 -17.14 1.84 -21.17
CA ALA A 611 -18.41 1.76 -20.44
C ALA A 611 -19.32 0.72 -21.11
N GLY A 612 -19.56 -0.40 -20.44
CA GLY A 612 -20.32 -1.52 -21.00
C GLY A 612 -19.73 -2.05 -22.31
N GLY A 613 -18.40 -2.07 -22.41
CA GLY A 613 -17.66 -2.50 -23.60
C GLY A 613 -17.47 -1.43 -24.69
N ILE A 614 -18.07 -0.25 -24.57
CA ILE A 614 -17.90 0.85 -25.53
C ILE A 614 -16.72 1.73 -25.08
N PRO A 615 -15.69 1.94 -25.90
CA PRO A 615 -14.57 2.83 -25.55
C PRO A 615 -15.05 4.28 -25.44
N LEU A 616 -14.57 4.97 -24.42
CA LEU A 616 -14.82 6.39 -24.19
C LEU A 616 -13.71 7.25 -24.80
N LEU A 617 -14.02 8.51 -25.07
CA LEU A 617 -13.09 9.50 -25.60
C LEU A 617 -12.47 10.35 -24.49
N GLU A 618 -11.14 10.31 -24.40
CA GLU A 618 -10.37 11.15 -23.48
C GLU A 618 -10.54 12.65 -23.84
N ASN A 619 -10.60 13.50 -22.82
CA ASN A 619 -10.86 14.95 -22.85
C ASN A 619 -12.27 15.38 -23.27
N SER A 620 -13.15 14.45 -23.63
CA SER A 620 -14.56 14.72 -23.92
C SER A 620 -15.48 14.02 -22.92
N GLN A 621 -15.29 12.71 -22.74
CA GLN A 621 -16.13 11.87 -21.87
C GLN A 621 -15.45 11.50 -20.56
N PHE A 622 -14.12 11.52 -20.51
CA PHE A 622 -13.33 11.39 -19.29
C PHE A 622 -12.01 12.16 -19.42
N THR A 623 -11.36 12.46 -18.29
CA THR A 623 -10.01 13.04 -18.25
C THR A 623 -9.12 12.23 -17.34
N VAL A 624 -7.82 12.20 -17.64
CA VAL A 624 -6.82 11.49 -16.85
C VAL A 624 -5.79 12.46 -16.30
N ASP A 625 -5.61 12.43 -15.00
CA ASP A 625 -4.44 12.98 -14.33
C ASP A 625 -3.39 11.88 -14.23
N TYR A 626 -2.42 11.88 -15.15
CA TYR A 626 -1.35 10.89 -15.20
C TYR A 626 -0.34 11.06 -14.05
N THR A 627 -0.29 12.22 -13.40
CA THR A 627 0.61 12.47 -12.27
C THR A 627 0.12 11.78 -11.02
N PHE A 628 -1.18 11.88 -10.73
CA PHE A 628 -1.80 11.25 -9.56
C PHE A 628 -2.49 9.91 -9.88
N GLY A 629 -2.49 9.48 -11.14
CA GLY A 629 -3.18 8.26 -11.57
C GLY A 629 -4.69 8.36 -11.35
N LYS A 630 -5.31 9.48 -11.71
CA LYS A 630 -6.73 9.73 -11.42
C LYS A 630 -7.53 9.89 -12.70
N VAL A 631 -8.56 9.06 -12.87
CA VAL A 631 -9.52 9.15 -13.98
C VAL A 631 -10.78 9.82 -13.49
N THR A 632 -11.20 10.89 -14.16
CA THR A 632 -12.45 11.61 -13.86
C THR A 632 -13.40 11.41 -15.02
N ILE A 633 -14.56 10.81 -14.78
CA ILE A 633 -15.61 10.68 -15.81
C ILE A 633 -16.36 12.01 -15.90
N LEU A 634 -16.34 12.62 -17.08
CA LEU A 634 -16.99 13.91 -17.34
C LEU A 634 -18.47 13.75 -17.71
N ASP A 635 -18.80 12.65 -18.38
CA ASP A 635 -20.17 12.37 -18.85
C ASP A 635 -21.04 11.74 -17.74
N GLU A 636 -21.94 12.55 -17.18
CA GLU A 636 -22.86 12.11 -16.11
C GLU A 636 -23.87 11.05 -16.59
N SER A 637 -24.16 10.98 -17.89
CA SER A 637 -25.05 9.96 -18.44
C SER A 637 -24.45 8.56 -18.31
N ILE A 638 -23.13 8.44 -18.43
CA ILE A 638 -22.40 7.17 -18.25
C ILE A 638 -22.44 6.75 -16.78
N LEU A 639 -22.20 7.69 -15.87
CA LEU A 639 -22.25 7.45 -14.42
C LEU A 639 -23.64 6.99 -13.97
N SER A 640 -24.71 7.61 -14.50
CA SER A 640 -26.09 7.26 -14.19
C SER A 640 -26.61 6.00 -14.90
N SER A 641 -25.92 5.52 -15.93
CA SER A 641 -26.38 4.37 -16.74
C SER A 641 -26.22 3.01 -16.08
N GLY A 642 -25.51 2.93 -14.94
CA GLY A 642 -25.26 1.67 -14.24
C GLY A 642 -24.42 0.66 -15.04
N LYS A 643 -23.71 1.11 -16.09
CA LYS A 643 -22.80 0.26 -16.89
C LYS A 643 -21.49 0.05 -16.14
N ASN A 644 -20.91 -1.14 -16.26
CA ASN A 644 -19.56 -1.42 -15.78
C ASN A 644 -18.56 -0.52 -16.51
N ILE A 645 -17.64 0.08 -15.75
CA ILE A 645 -16.53 0.86 -16.29
C ILE A 645 -15.26 0.02 -16.18
N THR A 646 -14.63 -0.26 -17.32
CA THR A 646 -13.34 -0.95 -17.37
C THR A 646 -12.26 0.05 -17.74
N ILE A 647 -11.17 0.11 -16.99
CA ILE A 647 -10.04 1.01 -17.24
C ILE A 647 -8.80 0.15 -17.44
N ASP A 648 -8.32 0.10 -18.69
CA ASP A 648 -7.02 -0.48 -19.02
C ASP A 648 -5.97 0.62 -18.99
N TYR A 649 -4.79 0.34 -18.42
CA TYR A 649 -3.70 1.29 -18.34
C TYR A 649 -2.35 0.59 -18.28
N GLU A 650 -1.30 1.29 -18.71
CA GLU A 650 0.09 0.85 -18.55
C GLU A 650 0.75 1.66 -17.43
N GLN A 651 1.18 0.96 -16.39
CA GLN A 651 1.91 1.57 -15.27
C GLN A 651 3.38 1.16 -15.31
N SER A 652 4.24 2.02 -14.77
CA SER A 652 5.63 1.64 -14.54
C SER A 652 5.67 0.56 -13.45
N ASP A 653 6.51 -0.47 -13.63
CA ASP A 653 6.65 -1.55 -12.66
C ASP A 653 7.98 -1.37 -11.90
N PRO A 654 8.01 -0.59 -10.80
CA PRO A 654 9.26 -0.27 -10.08
C PRO A 654 9.94 -1.49 -9.46
N PHE A 655 9.21 -2.60 -9.31
CA PHE A 655 9.68 -3.83 -8.68
C PHE A 655 9.77 -4.99 -9.69
N ALA A 656 9.68 -4.72 -11.00
CA ALA A 656 9.93 -5.72 -12.03
C ALA A 656 11.43 -6.02 -12.12
N PHE A 657 11.89 -6.95 -11.29
CA PHE A 657 13.24 -7.49 -11.42
C PHE A 657 13.37 -8.47 -12.61
N GLN A 658 12.25 -8.90 -13.20
CA GLN A 658 12.20 -9.78 -14.36
C GLN A 658 12.37 -8.99 -15.65
N THR A 659 13.20 -9.51 -16.57
CA THR A 659 13.37 -8.88 -17.88
C THR A 659 12.28 -9.36 -18.84
N ARG A 660 11.50 -8.42 -19.39
CA ARG A 660 10.40 -8.68 -20.34
C ARG A 660 10.85 -8.29 -21.74
N THR A 661 11.07 -9.26 -22.62
CA THR A 661 11.46 -9.00 -24.02
C THR A 661 10.21 -8.93 -24.89
N LEU A 662 10.10 -7.88 -25.69
CA LEU A 662 9.07 -7.70 -26.72
C LEU A 662 9.74 -7.53 -28.09
N LEU A 663 9.55 -8.51 -28.96
CA LEU A 663 9.91 -8.46 -30.36
C LEU A 663 8.62 -8.34 -31.18
N GLY A 664 8.62 -7.55 -32.24
CA GLY A 664 7.40 -7.39 -33.01
C GLY A 664 7.63 -6.85 -34.41
N THR A 665 6.74 -7.20 -35.32
CA THR A 665 6.69 -6.62 -36.66
C THR A 665 5.24 -6.36 -37.05
N ARG A 666 4.98 -5.17 -37.59
CA ARG A 666 3.71 -4.77 -38.19
C ARG A 666 3.91 -4.44 -39.67
N PHE A 667 3.00 -4.93 -40.49
CA PHE A 667 2.90 -4.65 -41.92
C PHE A 667 1.59 -3.88 -42.17
N ASP A 668 1.66 -2.68 -42.71
CA ASP A 668 0.51 -1.86 -43.10
C ASP A 668 0.53 -1.64 -44.61
N TYR A 669 -0.46 -2.15 -45.32
CA TYR A 669 -0.58 -2.03 -46.77
C TYR A 669 -1.75 -1.12 -47.15
N THR A 670 -1.43 0.07 -47.65
CA THR A 670 -2.41 1.05 -48.12
C THR A 670 -2.87 0.68 -49.54
N VAL A 671 -4.02 0.03 -49.69
CA VAL A 671 -4.54 -0.37 -50.99
C VAL A 671 -4.89 0.88 -51.81
N ASN A 672 -5.64 1.80 -51.21
CA ASN A 672 -5.98 3.14 -51.71
C ASN A 672 -6.24 4.08 -50.52
N ASP A 673 -6.65 5.32 -50.79
CA ASP A 673 -6.87 6.34 -49.74
C ASP A 673 -8.02 5.99 -48.77
N ASP A 674 -8.91 5.08 -49.17
CA ASP A 674 -10.08 4.65 -48.39
C ASP A 674 -9.84 3.32 -47.65
N ILE A 675 -8.84 2.51 -48.04
CA ILE A 675 -8.70 1.10 -47.64
C ILE A 675 -7.27 0.77 -47.19
N ASN A 676 -7.15 0.29 -45.94
CA ASN A 676 -5.91 -0.19 -45.34
C ASN A 676 -6.04 -1.63 -44.82
N VAL A 677 -4.99 -2.42 -45.02
CA VAL A 677 -4.86 -3.79 -44.49
C VAL A 677 -3.60 -3.87 -43.62
N GLY A 678 -3.78 -4.22 -42.34
CA GLY A 678 -2.71 -4.42 -41.38
C GLY A 678 -2.48 -5.90 -41.04
N SER A 679 -1.24 -6.25 -40.71
CA SER A 679 -0.85 -7.53 -40.12
C SER A 679 0.16 -7.27 -39.01
N THR A 680 0.00 -7.94 -37.86
CA THR A 680 0.89 -7.75 -36.71
C THR A 680 1.33 -9.10 -36.18
N VAL A 681 2.62 -9.24 -35.84
CA VAL A 681 3.18 -10.38 -35.12
C VAL A 681 4.00 -9.84 -33.95
N LEU A 682 3.71 -10.30 -32.73
CA LEU A 682 4.42 -9.93 -31.50
C LEU A 682 4.87 -11.20 -30.77
N TYR A 683 6.13 -11.22 -30.34
CA TYR A 683 6.68 -12.23 -29.46
C TYR A 683 7.05 -11.58 -28.13
N TYR A 684 6.47 -12.09 -27.05
CA TYR A 684 6.66 -11.63 -25.69
C TYR A 684 7.28 -12.75 -24.85
N ASN A 685 8.34 -12.45 -24.11
CA ASN A 685 8.99 -13.43 -23.24
C ASN A 685 9.48 -12.80 -21.95
N GLU A 686 9.01 -13.33 -20.83
CA GLU A 686 9.48 -12.98 -19.49
C GLU A 686 10.57 -13.93 -19.04
N ARG A 687 11.66 -13.38 -18.52
CA ARG A 687 12.75 -14.16 -17.93
C ARG A 687 12.73 -14.02 -16.41
N PRO A 688 12.47 -15.10 -15.66
CA PRO A 688 12.49 -15.05 -14.21
C PRO A 688 13.94 -14.99 -13.70
N LEU A 689 14.13 -14.42 -12.50
CA LEU A 689 15.44 -14.40 -11.81
C LEU A 689 15.74 -15.71 -11.07
N ILE A 690 14.70 -16.35 -10.55
CA ILE A 690 14.74 -17.64 -9.87
C ILE A 690 13.93 -18.65 -10.68
N SER A 691 14.31 -19.92 -10.66
CA SER A 691 13.59 -20.97 -11.38
C SER A 691 12.34 -21.46 -10.66
N ARG A 692 12.24 -21.23 -9.34
CA ARG A 692 11.08 -21.61 -8.52
C ARG A 692 10.10 -20.44 -8.45
N ASN A 693 9.08 -20.45 -9.29
CA ASN A 693 8.05 -19.42 -9.29
C ASN A 693 6.84 -19.88 -8.49
N GLN A 694 6.25 -18.98 -7.70
CA GLN A 694 4.99 -19.24 -7.01
C GLN A 694 3.81 -19.13 -7.97
N ILE A 695 2.69 -19.75 -7.61
CA ILE A 695 1.45 -19.62 -8.39
C ILE A 695 1.03 -18.16 -8.54
N GLY A 696 0.70 -17.73 -9.75
CA GLY A 696 0.38 -16.33 -10.11
C GLY A 696 1.60 -15.44 -10.45
N THR A 697 2.82 -15.96 -10.35
CA THR A 697 4.06 -15.25 -10.73
C THR A 697 4.80 -15.95 -11.88
N GLU A 698 4.11 -16.81 -12.61
CA GLU A 698 4.68 -17.62 -13.68
C GLU A 698 5.11 -16.74 -14.86
N PRO A 699 6.35 -16.91 -15.36
CA PRO A 699 6.83 -16.12 -16.48
C PRO A 699 6.16 -16.56 -17.78
N ALA A 700 5.58 -15.59 -18.49
CA ALA A 700 4.88 -15.85 -19.75
C ALA A 700 5.83 -15.88 -20.97
N ARG A 701 5.52 -16.75 -21.94
CA ARG A 701 6.10 -16.73 -23.29
C ARG A 701 5.01 -16.81 -24.34
N ASN A 702 4.66 -15.69 -24.93
CA ASN A 702 3.50 -15.55 -25.80
C ASN A 702 3.91 -15.17 -27.23
N LEU A 703 3.31 -15.81 -28.22
CA LEU A 703 3.36 -15.38 -29.62
C LEU A 703 1.95 -14.93 -30.03
N MET A 704 1.80 -13.66 -30.37
CA MET A 704 0.56 -13.08 -30.87
C MET A 704 0.70 -12.79 -32.36
N TYR A 705 -0.33 -13.09 -33.14
CA TYR A 705 -0.41 -12.60 -34.51
C TYR A 705 -1.85 -12.23 -34.87
N GLY A 706 -2.01 -11.27 -35.78
CA GLY A 706 -3.32 -10.78 -36.15
C GLY A 706 -3.33 -10.05 -37.49
N LEU A 707 -4.54 -9.86 -38.00
CA LEU A 707 -4.86 -9.13 -39.22
C LEU A 707 -5.93 -8.07 -38.90
N ASP A 708 -5.76 -6.88 -39.43
CA ASP A 708 -6.76 -5.82 -39.35
C ASP A 708 -7.05 -5.22 -40.72
N PHE A 709 -8.28 -4.77 -40.91
CA PHE A 709 -8.76 -4.20 -42.15
C PHE A 709 -9.65 -3.01 -41.85
N ASN A 710 -9.39 -1.89 -42.51
CA ASN A 710 -10.12 -0.65 -42.32
C ASN A 710 -10.54 -0.07 -43.67
N ILE A 711 -11.83 0.23 -43.81
CA ILE A 711 -12.41 1.01 -44.90
C ILE A 711 -13.02 2.27 -44.33
N ASN A 712 -12.55 3.44 -44.75
CA ASN A 712 -13.20 4.71 -44.47
C ASN A 712 -13.57 5.39 -45.79
N LYS A 713 -14.88 5.50 -46.07
CA LYS A 713 -15.36 6.05 -47.34
C LYS A 713 -16.49 7.05 -47.14
N GLU A 714 -16.38 8.19 -47.79
CA GLU A 714 -17.45 9.19 -47.84
C GLU A 714 -18.64 8.68 -48.66
N SER A 715 -19.84 8.72 -48.08
CA SER A 715 -21.09 8.28 -48.69
C SER A 715 -22.01 9.46 -48.95
N ARG A 716 -21.96 9.98 -50.18
CA ARG A 716 -22.89 11.02 -50.65
C ARG A 716 -24.34 10.57 -50.64
N LEU A 717 -24.59 9.26 -50.71
CA LEU A 717 -25.95 8.72 -50.65
C LEU A 717 -26.54 8.88 -49.24
N LEU A 718 -25.75 8.62 -48.19
CA LEU A 718 -26.17 8.85 -46.81
C LEU A 718 -26.35 10.35 -46.52
N THR A 719 -25.41 11.20 -46.98
CA THR A 719 -25.55 12.66 -46.84
C THR A 719 -26.87 13.14 -47.43
N LYS A 720 -27.19 12.71 -48.65
CA LYS A 720 -28.44 13.08 -49.33
C LYS A 720 -29.70 12.53 -48.65
N LEU A 721 -29.62 11.34 -48.06
CA LEU A 721 -30.75 10.78 -47.30
C LEU A 721 -31.02 11.57 -46.02
N VAL A 722 -29.97 12.01 -45.33
CA VAL A 722 -30.09 12.85 -44.13
C VAL A 722 -30.61 14.25 -44.50
N ASP A 723 -30.09 14.85 -45.58
CA ASP A 723 -30.57 16.14 -46.11
C ASP A 723 -32.02 16.11 -46.61
N ALA A 724 -32.55 14.93 -46.96
CA ALA A 724 -33.94 14.77 -47.39
C ALA A 724 -34.94 14.76 -46.22
N ILE A 725 -34.48 14.71 -44.96
CA ILE A 725 -35.34 14.78 -43.78
C ILE A 725 -35.81 16.24 -43.60
N PRO A 726 -37.13 16.53 -43.68
CA PRO A 726 -37.62 17.89 -43.51
C PRO A 726 -37.17 18.48 -42.16
N ILE A 727 -36.73 19.75 -42.16
CA ILE A 727 -36.25 20.54 -41.01
C ILE A 727 -34.74 20.42 -40.72
N LEU A 728 -34.00 19.48 -41.33
CA LEU A 728 -32.53 19.38 -41.22
C LEU A 728 -31.83 19.85 -42.50
N GLN A 729 -30.75 20.65 -42.38
CA GLN A 729 -29.82 20.98 -43.48
C GLN A 729 -28.41 20.60 -43.03
N THR A 730 -27.82 19.56 -43.62
CA THR A 730 -26.49 19.08 -43.24
C THR A 730 -25.48 19.39 -44.35
N LYS A 731 -24.49 20.24 -44.04
CA LYS A 731 -23.39 20.54 -44.99
C LYS A 731 -22.20 19.59 -44.84
N GLU A 732 -22.18 18.82 -43.76
CA GLU A 732 -21.13 17.86 -43.43
C GLU A 732 -21.34 16.56 -44.20
N GLN A 733 -20.26 16.03 -44.79
CA GLN A 733 -20.33 14.79 -45.56
C GLN A 733 -20.48 13.58 -44.62
N SER A 734 -21.41 12.68 -44.91
CA SER A 734 -21.51 11.41 -44.20
C SER A 734 -20.37 10.48 -44.61
N SER A 735 -19.74 9.81 -43.64
CA SER A 735 -18.74 8.77 -43.87
C SER A 735 -19.22 7.41 -43.36
N ILE A 736 -18.76 6.34 -44.00
CA ILE A 736 -18.92 4.96 -43.56
C ILE A 736 -17.55 4.46 -43.18
N ASN A 737 -17.38 4.12 -41.91
CA ASN A 737 -16.18 3.48 -41.40
C ASN A 737 -16.51 2.00 -41.08
N PHE A 738 -15.79 1.08 -41.72
CA PHE A 738 -15.87 -0.35 -41.46
C PHE A 738 -14.49 -0.85 -41.07
N SER A 739 -14.38 -1.38 -39.85
CA SER A 739 -13.16 -2.00 -39.34
C SER A 739 -13.43 -3.47 -38.99
N GLY A 740 -12.52 -4.36 -39.39
CA GLY A 740 -12.51 -5.76 -39.00
C GLY A 740 -11.14 -6.16 -38.47
N GLU A 741 -11.12 -6.92 -37.39
CA GLU A 741 -9.88 -7.33 -36.71
C GLU A 741 -9.94 -8.82 -36.37
N PHE A 742 -8.81 -9.51 -36.48
CA PHE A 742 -8.59 -10.88 -36.06
C PHE A 742 -7.25 -10.97 -35.34
N ALA A 743 -7.20 -11.65 -34.21
CA ALA A 743 -5.97 -11.91 -33.47
C ALA A 743 -5.99 -13.29 -32.83
N GLN A 744 -4.83 -13.93 -32.77
CA GLN A 744 -4.62 -15.19 -32.09
C GLN A 744 -3.41 -15.11 -31.17
N LEU A 745 -3.58 -15.62 -29.95
CA LEU A 745 -2.54 -15.76 -28.94
C LEU A 745 -2.15 -17.24 -28.84
N LEU A 746 -0.86 -17.52 -29.00
CA LEU A 746 -0.25 -18.81 -28.72
C LEU A 746 0.54 -18.70 -27.41
N PRO A 747 -0.01 -19.15 -26.27
CA PRO A 747 0.66 -19.07 -24.99
C PRO A 747 1.73 -20.17 -24.85
N GLY A 748 2.68 -19.93 -23.95
CA GLY A 748 3.78 -20.84 -23.65
C GLY A 748 4.54 -20.44 -22.40
N THR A 749 5.49 -21.27 -21.99
CA THR A 749 6.30 -21.10 -20.78
C THR A 749 7.73 -20.68 -21.12
N SER A 750 8.35 -19.92 -20.21
CA SER A 750 9.71 -19.37 -20.39
C SER A 750 10.78 -20.45 -20.60
N ASN A 751 11.86 -20.07 -21.29
CA ASN A 751 12.94 -20.94 -21.76
C ASN A 751 13.94 -21.43 -20.68
N VAL A 752 13.78 -21.01 -19.43
CA VAL A 752 14.66 -21.37 -18.30
C VAL A 752 14.07 -22.50 -17.44
N ILE A 753 12.80 -22.87 -17.67
CA ILE A 753 12.10 -23.92 -16.93
C ILE A 753 12.00 -25.14 -17.85
N ASP A 754 12.61 -26.25 -17.45
CA ASP A 754 12.69 -27.49 -18.24
C ASP A 754 11.28 -28.07 -18.49
N GLY A 755 10.74 -27.82 -19.68
CA GLY A 755 9.68 -28.60 -20.35
C GLY A 755 8.27 -28.61 -19.74
N GLU A 756 8.14 -28.48 -18.43
CA GLU A 756 6.88 -28.47 -17.69
C GLU A 756 6.75 -27.11 -17.00
N GLY A 757 5.66 -26.39 -17.29
CA GLY A 757 5.30 -25.14 -16.62
C GLY A 757 4.99 -25.37 -15.15
N THR A 758 6.03 -25.57 -14.35
CA THR A 758 5.92 -25.87 -12.92
C THR A 758 5.76 -24.57 -12.14
N ALA A 759 4.67 -24.49 -11.39
CA ALA A 759 4.41 -23.44 -10.42
C ALA A 759 4.34 -24.08 -9.03
N TYR A 760 4.99 -23.46 -8.05
CA TYR A 760 4.99 -23.93 -6.68
C TYR A 760 3.80 -23.32 -5.94
N LEU A 761 2.95 -24.18 -5.36
CA LEU A 761 1.92 -23.75 -4.43
C LEU A 761 2.55 -23.28 -3.10
N ASP A 762 3.59 -23.98 -2.65
CA ASP A 762 4.43 -23.65 -1.51
C ASP A 762 5.83 -24.25 -1.75
N ASP A 763 6.88 -23.47 -1.50
CA ASP A 763 8.27 -23.90 -1.58
C ASP A 763 8.89 -24.19 -0.21
N PHE A 764 8.12 -23.99 0.87
CA PHE A 764 8.49 -24.14 2.28
C PHE A 764 9.70 -23.29 2.74
N GLU A 765 10.18 -22.33 1.94
CA GLU A 765 11.36 -21.51 2.27
C GLU A 765 11.05 -20.55 3.44
N ASN A 766 9.82 -20.05 3.54
CA ASN A 766 9.38 -19.14 4.61
C ASN A 766 8.69 -19.83 5.80
N THR A 767 8.86 -21.15 5.95
CA THR A 767 8.18 -21.92 7.02
C THR A 767 8.76 -21.68 8.41
N ALA A 768 10.02 -21.23 8.49
CA ALA A 768 10.68 -20.92 9.74
C ALA A 768 11.28 -19.52 9.70
N THR A 769 10.81 -18.64 10.58
CA THR A 769 11.42 -17.33 10.82
C THR A 769 12.31 -17.41 12.06
N PRO A 770 13.65 -17.44 11.93
CA PRO A 770 14.53 -17.51 13.08
C PRO A 770 14.56 -16.18 13.85
N TYR A 771 14.23 -16.21 15.13
CA TYR A 771 14.42 -15.07 16.03
C TYR A 771 15.75 -15.23 16.77
N SER A 772 16.70 -14.31 16.56
CA SER A 772 18.00 -14.38 17.21
C SER A 772 17.94 -13.85 18.65
N LEU A 773 18.30 -14.71 19.61
CA LEU A 773 18.52 -14.34 21.02
C LEU A 773 20.00 -14.09 21.34
N MET A 774 20.87 -14.05 20.33
CA MET A 774 22.33 -14.06 20.50
C MET A 774 22.93 -12.73 20.96
N SER A 775 22.14 -11.66 21.14
CA SER A 775 22.63 -10.34 21.54
C SER A 775 22.83 -10.27 23.06
N PRO A 776 24.07 -10.31 23.61
CA PRO A 776 24.26 -10.36 25.06
C PRO A 776 23.86 -9.06 25.77
N GLN A 777 23.80 -7.94 25.04
CA GLN A 777 23.48 -6.62 25.60
C GLN A 777 22.00 -6.49 26.02
N SER A 778 21.10 -7.24 25.36
CA SER A 778 19.68 -7.27 25.72
C SER A 778 19.40 -8.16 26.94
N TRP A 779 20.31 -9.07 27.28
CA TRP A 779 20.17 -9.95 28.42
C TRP A 779 20.41 -9.18 29.72
N LYS A 780 19.56 -9.45 30.71
CA LYS A 780 19.64 -8.88 32.06
C LYS A 780 19.68 -10.02 33.07
N LEU A 781 20.11 -9.70 34.29
CA LEU A 781 19.98 -10.64 35.39
C LEU A 781 18.52 -10.99 35.59
N GLY A 782 18.20 -12.27 35.53
CA GLY A 782 16.86 -12.77 35.87
C GLY A 782 16.59 -12.70 37.37
N SER A 783 15.30 -12.78 37.73
CA SER A 783 14.89 -13.07 39.11
C SER A 783 15.31 -14.50 39.49
N VAL A 784 15.25 -14.82 40.79
CA VAL A 784 15.49 -16.18 41.28
C VAL A 784 14.41 -17.10 40.70
N PRO A 785 14.76 -18.19 39.99
CA PRO A 785 13.75 -19.10 39.43
C PRO A 785 12.93 -19.76 40.52
N LYS A 786 11.61 -19.75 40.38
CA LYS A 786 10.71 -20.47 41.27
C LYS A 786 10.75 -21.97 40.97
N THR A 787 11.03 -22.78 41.97
CA THR A 787 10.92 -24.25 41.89
C THR A 787 10.00 -24.75 43.01
N GLU A 788 9.39 -25.93 42.82
CA GLU A 788 8.47 -26.51 43.80
C GLU A 788 9.14 -26.75 45.16
N ASP A 789 10.43 -27.06 45.17
CA ASP A 789 11.27 -27.34 46.34
C ASP A 789 12.04 -26.10 46.85
N SER A 790 11.78 -24.90 46.33
CA SER A 790 12.53 -23.67 46.65
C SER A 790 14.06 -23.83 46.54
N ARG A 791 14.54 -24.70 45.65
CA ARG A 791 15.95 -25.06 45.49
C ARG A 791 16.86 -23.88 45.25
N PHE A 792 16.40 -22.87 44.51
CA PHE A 792 17.20 -21.69 44.17
C PHE A 792 16.92 -20.48 45.07
N ASP A 793 15.88 -20.55 45.90
CA ASP A 793 15.45 -19.48 46.78
C ASP A 793 15.43 -19.93 48.25
N PRO A 794 16.53 -19.76 49.00
CA PRO A 794 16.59 -20.08 50.43
C PRO A 794 15.62 -19.29 51.30
N SER A 795 15.08 -18.16 50.80
CA SER A 795 14.12 -17.33 51.53
C SER A 795 12.68 -17.87 51.45
N GLY A 796 12.43 -18.86 50.60
CA GLY A 796 11.09 -19.40 50.37
C GLY A 796 10.13 -18.39 49.75
N GLY A 797 10.62 -17.43 48.96
CA GLY A 797 9.84 -16.36 48.34
C GLY A 797 9.74 -15.07 49.15
N ALA A 798 10.44 -14.97 50.29
CA ALA A 798 10.48 -13.74 51.07
C ALA A 798 11.38 -12.69 50.38
N ASN A 799 11.00 -11.41 50.45
CA ASN A 799 11.80 -10.32 49.89
C ASN A 799 12.99 -9.96 50.80
N THR A 800 13.93 -10.90 50.96
CA THR A 800 15.14 -10.76 51.76
C THR A 800 16.38 -10.98 50.89
N ILE A 801 17.55 -10.55 51.39
CA ILE A 801 18.84 -10.75 50.71
C ILE A 801 19.13 -12.25 50.49
N GLU A 802 18.56 -13.11 51.33
CA GLU A 802 18.73 -14.57 51.29
C GLU A 802 18.28 -15.19 49.96
N ALA A 803 17.30 -14.58 49.28
CA ALA A 803 16.85 -15.01 47.96
C ALA A 803 18.00 -15.06 46.94
N GLY A 804 19.01 -14.19 47.09
CA GLY A 804 20.17 -14.12 46.22
C GLY A 804 21.31 -15.10 46.56
N TYR A 805 21.29 -15.82 47.69
CA TYR A 805 22.45 -16.57 48.19
C TYR A 805 22.95 -17.68 47.26
N LYS A 806 22.06 -18.25 46.44
CA LYS A 806 22.40 -19.33 45.50
C LYS A 806 22.72 -18.82 44.08
N ARG A 807 22.86 -17.51 43.89
CA ARG A 807 23.22 -16.93 42.58
C ARG A 807 24.73 -17.08 42.32
N ALA A 808 25.09 -17.88 41.31
CA ALA A 808 26.46 -17.98 40.82
C ALA A 808 26.89 -16.73 40.03
N LYS A 809 28.21 -16.54 39.86
CA LYS A 809 28.80 -15.46 39.05
C LYS A 809 28.74 -15.79 37.55
N ILE A 810 27.53 -15.75 36.99
CA ILE A 810 27.32 -15.94 35.55
C ILE A 810 27.71 -14.66 34.82
N ALA A 811 28.50 -14.80 33.76
CA ALA A 811 28.81 -13.71 32.83
C ALA A 811 28.41 -14.14 31.42
N TRP A 812 27.77 -13.23 30.69
CA TRP A 812 27.45 -13.39 29.28
C TRP A 812 28.09 -12.25 28.49
N TYR A 813 28.83 -12.58 27.45
CA TYR A 813 29.51 -11.61 26.61
C TYR A 813 29.81 -12.23 25.25
N MET A 814 30.07 -11.37 24.27
CA MET A 814 30.63 -11.75 22.99
C MET A 814 32.09 -11.29 22.99
N ILE A 815 33.02 -12.18 22.66
CA ILE A 815 34.44 -11.82 22.55
C ILE A 815 34.60 -10.90 21.34
N ASP A 816 35.10 -9.69 21.57
CA ASP A 816 35.32 -8.70 20.52
C ASP A 816 36.34 -9.22 19.49
N ASN A 817 36.11 -8.92 18.21
CA ASN A 817 37.04 -9.24 17.12
C ASN A 817 38.43 -8.61 17.31
N LEU A 818 38.55 -7.57 18.16
CA LEU A 818 39.82 -6.99 18.60
C LEU A 818 40.80 -8.05 19.15
N PHE A 819 40.28 -9.09 19.81
CA PHE A 819 41.13 -10.11 20.44
C PHE A 819 41.70 -11.13 19.45
N TYR A 820 41.07 -11.29 18.27
CA TYR A 820 41.47 -12.28 17.25
C TYR A 820 42.38 -11.71 16.16
N ARG A 821 42.37 -10.40 15.92
CA ARG A 821 43.13 -9.78 14.83
C ARG A 821 44.37 -9.05 15.34
N SER A 822 45.54 -9.44 14.85
CA SER A 822 46.78 -8.65 14.94
C SER A 822 46.62 -7.44 14.02
N GLY A 823 46.47 -6.24 14.58
CA GLY A 823 46.29 -5.03 13.76
C GLY A 823 47.51 -4.76 12.87
N SER A 824 47.30 -4.55 11.57
CA SER A 824 48.23 -3.82 10.72
C SER A 824 47.68 -2.41 10.47
N GLY A 825 48.51 -1.38 10.66
CA GLY A 825 48.23 0.01 10.26
C GLY A 825 47.18 0.77 11.08
N GLY A 826 47.53 1.23 12.30
CA GLY A 826 46.80 2.30 13.01
C GLY A 826 45.44 1.94 13.65
N SER A 827 44.96 0.70 13.47
CA SER A 827 43.79 0.19 14.19
C SER A 827 44.20 -0.34 15.57
N VAL A 828 43.31 -0.19 16.57
CA VAL A 828 43.50 -0.67 17.96
C VAL A 828 44.01 -2.11 17.92
N SER A 829 45.17 -2.34 18.53
CA SER A 829 45.82 -3.66 18.58
C SER A 829 45.30 -4.48 19.76
N LYS A 830 45.41 -5.81 19.64
CA LYS A 830 45.18 -6.74 20.74
C LYS A 830 45.93 -6.27 22.01
N PRO A 831 45.29 -6.28 23.19
CA PRO A 831 45.96 -5.89 24.43
C PRO A 831 47.26 -6.67 24.66
N GLY A 832 48.36 -5.96 24.91
CA GLY A 832 49.70 -6.54 24.96
C GLY A 832 49.95 -7.55 26.10
N HIS A 833 49.04 -7.62 27.08
CA HIS A 833 49.10 -8.59 28.18
C HIS A 833 48.48 -9.95 27.82
N LEU A 834 47.91 -10.11 26.63
CA LEU A 834 47.27 -11.34 26.18
C LEU A 834 48.18 -12.14 25.23
N GLY A 835 48.51 -13.38 25.62
CA GLY A 835 49.20 -14.35 24.76
C GLY A 835 48.33 -14.84 23.58
N PRO A 836 48.85 -15.73 22.72
CA PRO A 836 48.06 -16.29 21.61
C PRO A 836 46.78 -16.96 22.14
N ILE A 837 45.65 -16.72 21.47
CA ILE A 837 44.38 -17.39 21.82
C ILE A 837 44.49 -18.81 21.27
N THR A 838 44.82 -19.75 22.15
CA THR A 838 45.01 -21.18 21.81
C THR A 838 43.90 -22.07 22.35
N ASN A 839 43.03 -21.54 23.20
CA ASN A 839 41.91 -22.27 23.77
C ASN A 839 40.69 -22.21 22.84
N HIS A 840 39.89 -23.28 22.85
CA HIS A 840 38.69 -23.44 22.02
C HIS A 840 37.50 -22.58 22.50
N TYR A 841 37.59 -22.01 23.70
CA TYR A 841 36.53 -21.24 24.38
C TYR A 841 36.73 -19.73 24.28
#